data_AF-A0A5E7ZAW6-F1
#
_entry.id   AF-A0A5E7ZAW6-F1
#
_cell.length_a   1.000
_cell.length_b   1.000
_cell.length_c   1.000
_cell.angle_alpha   90.00
_cell.angle_beta   90.00
_cell.angle_gamma   90.00
#
_symmetry.space_group_name_H-M   'P 1'
#
loop_
_entity.id
_entity.type
_entity.pdbx_description
1 polymer ?
#
loop_
_entity_poly.entity_id
_entity_poly.type
_entity_poly.pdbx_seq_one_letter_code
_entity_poly.pdbx_strand_id
1 'polypeptide(L)'
;MKICCRFLLTILVSLVGYEASWSQEPETPAVIVVLTPSFPDKATQTFIEAFEQKLDEAGITLKSLPSDTLVRRIADIPDFLKSTDTVSMAFMSAEALLQGDNADDFTFSAVTQQPGFVDDVVQNFAIQDSVIGDLVANELSAYGLELISFWSRPPETLWANASISTPSDLEGKKVAQLQGATAEVMRGLGATPVQLPSAELYVALEAGVADVAGGFSSEQWETLGFFDSRTNATLVNNVSHEQGYLVASEQWWIGLSQAGRNDIASAAKFANEAAREVLLIEEAQREQKTLELGIKYTSISDSGWGALRSVSEQNWLSKGNIDAKKVSLETLDSVREEIRLQRERESTLERRGDVEPLVLFATNRNDEKTANLVDRFGIAKTSGNQLTCGVISFKPNHARKIGKPFDGPISLKDDQIWSGTDGCADLLRTSIEPNKHPTIFFHGYSNTFDDAVRRGIGIKRDFGITDPILVWSWPSKGTSGGYVFDLNSVSFSEKYISQFVDSLKRADLLDDVTIIAHSMGSKMAAQLLEKVRLENKKVSNLVFVAPDFPPSLFQQFLADNGDAIQLRTLYANQHDRALWLSESINGETPIGRGGKHLRVVDDIETVDVSKVASAGLINHAHGFDVPKVITDVSVLILERKTASQRDLEQMIADGKPYWSIPPN
;
A
#
# COMPACT_ATOMS: atom_id res chain seq x y z
N MET A 1 -11.67 34.30 -12.42
CA MET A 1 -10.73 34.23 -13.57
C MET A 1 -9.48 35.11 -13.37
N LYS A 2 -8.79 34.98 -12.22
CA LYS A 2 -7.49 35.63 -11.88
C LYS A 2 -6.74 34.83 -10.78
N ILE A 3 -6.98 33.51 -10.69
CA ILE A 3 -6.42 32.62 -9.64
C ILE A 3 -5.53 31.51 -10.24
N CYS A 4 -5.62 31.22 -11.55
CA CYS A 4 -4.77 30.22 -12.21
C CYS A 4 -3.29 30.61 -12.42
N CYS A 5 -2.88 31.86 -12.20
CA CYS A 5 -1.54 32.33 -12.62
C CYS A 5 -0.50 32.46 -11.51
N ARG A 6 -0.82 32.12 -10.25
CA ARG A 6 0.14 32.27 -9.12
C ARG A 6 0.68 30.94 -8.57
N PHE A 7 0.08 29.81 -8.94
CA PHE A 7 0.57 28.46 -8.61
C PHE A 7 1.59 27.91 -9.64
N LEU A 8 1.66 28.51 -10.83
CA LEU A 8 2.51 28.03 -11.93
C LEU A 8 3.95 28.59 -11.91
N LEU A 9 4.32 29.48 -10.98
CA LEU A 9 5.64 30.13 -11.00
C LEU A 9 6.63 29.64 -9.92
N THR A 10 6.21 28.77 -8.99
CA THR A 10 7.11 28.18 -7.98
C THR A 10 7.45 26.71 -8.28
N ILE A 11 6.74 26.07 -9.21
CA ILE A 11 6.99 24.66 -9.64
C ILE A 11 7.80 24.59 -10.94
N LEU A 12 8.03 25.71 -11.62
CA LEU A 12 8.73 25.76 -12.92
C LEU A 12 10.24 26.09 -12.85
N VAL A 13 10.82 26.21 -11.65
CA VAL A 13 12.27 26.46 -11.46
C VAL A 13 13.01 25.25 -10.83
N SER A 14 12.30 24.20 -10.41
CA SER A 14 12.91 22.92 -9.99
C SER A 14 12.97 21.86 -11.10
N LEU A 15 12.49 22.17 -12.31
CA LEU A 15 12.53 21.26 -13.49
C LEU A 15 13.57 21.63 -14.55
N VAL A 16 14.38 22.68 -14.31
CA VAL A 16 15.50 23.07 -15.18
C VAL A 16 16.74 23.26 -14.31
N GLY A 17 17.36 22.16 -13.90
CA GLY A 17 18.60 22.27 -13.11
C GLY A 17 18.93 21.08 -12.23
N TYR A 18 18.68 19.85 -12.66
CA TYR A 18 19.50 18.71 -12.25
C TYR A 18 19.27 17.60 -13.28
N GLU A 19 20.19 17.48 -14.23
CA GLU A 19 20.46 16.16 -14.80
C GLU A 19 20.91 15.32 -13.60
N ALA A 20 19.99 14.57 -12.99
CA ALA A 20 20.39 13.47 -12.12
C ALA A 20 21.40 12.67 -12.94
N SER A 21 22.64 12.61 -12.47
CA SER A 21 23.67 11.84 -13.12
C SER A 21 23.28 10.38 -12.98
N TRP A 22 22.48 9.86 -13.90
CA TRP A 22 22.13 8.44 -14.08
C TRP A 22 23.37 7.60 -14.46
N SER A 23 24.56 8.06 -14.12
CA SER A 23 25.87 7.51 -14.50
C SER A 23 26.54 6.72 -13.39
N GLN A 24 25.99 6.67 -12.18
CA GLN A 24 26.44 5.73 -11.14
C GLN A 24 25.54 4.50 -11.15
N GLU A 25 26.15 3.32 -11.16
CA GLU A 25 25.40 2.07 -11.00
C GLU A 25 24.73 2.06 -9.63
N PRO A 26 23.50 1.53 -9.50
CA PRO A 26 22.85 1.41 -8.22
C PRO A 26 23.69 0.59 -7.23
N GLU A 27 23.94 1.10 -6.03
CA GLU A 27 24.77 0.43 -5.03
C GLU A 27 23.98 0.13 -3.74
N THR A 28 24.35 -0.96 -3.06
CA THR A 28 23.90 -1.24 -1.69
C THR A 28 24.79 -0.47 -0.71
N PRO A 29 24.25 0.39 0.17
CA PRO A 29 25.05 1.13 1.13
C PRO A 29 25.62 0.17 2.17
N ALA A 30 26.93 0.24 2.41
CA ALA A 30 27.57 -0.51 3.49
C ALA A 30 27.21 0.04 4.89
N VAL A 31 26.83 1.32 4.96
CA VAL A 31 26.45 2.00 6.20
C VAL A 31 25.19 2.83 5.96
N ILE A 32 24.23 2.69 6.85
CA ILE A 32 23.03 3.51 6.90
C ILE A 32 23.09 4.37 8.16
N VAL A 33 22.84 5.67 8.01
CA VAL A 33 22.67 6.57 9.15
C VAL A 33 21.19 6.86 9.33
N VAL A 34 20.65 6.57 10.51
CA VAL A 34 19.22 6.75 10.82
C VAL A 34 19.03 7.73 11.97
N LEU A 35 18.11 8.69 11.81
CA LEU A 35 17.64 9.50 12.94
C LEU A 35 16.63 8.70 13.76
N THR A 36 16.87 8.62 15.06
CA THR A 36 16.03 7.90 16.03
C THR A 36 15.45 8.90 17.03
N PRO A 37 14.28 8.62 17.62
CA PRO A 37 13.77 9.45 18.70
C PRO A 37 14.72 9.40 19.90
N SER A 38 14.90 10.53 20.60
CA SER A 38 15.84 10.63 21.73
C SER A 38 15.41 9.81 22.96
N PHE A 39 14.12 9.50 23.07
CA PHE A 39 13.54 8.72 24.16
C PHE A 39 12.59 7.66 23.57
N PRO A 40 13.13 6.58 22.98
CA PRO A 40 12.32 5.54 22.35
C PRO A 40 11.57 4.72 23.43
N ASP A 41 10.28 4.47 23.23
CA ASP A 41 9.52 3.47 23.99
C ASP A 41 10.02 2.04 23.68
N LYS A 42 9.58 1.06 24.48
CA LYS A 42 10.04 -0.34 24.33
C LYS A 42 9.75 -0.93 22.96
N ALA A 43 8.60 -0.64 22.36
CA ALA A 43 8.28 -1.12 21.02
C ALA A 43 9.21 -0.50 19.97
N THR A 44 9.54 0.78 20.11
CA THR A 44 10.51 1.49 19.26
C THR A 44 11.93 0.95 19.43
N GLN A 45 12.37 0.67 20.66
CA GLN A 45 13.66 0.02 20.93
C GLN A 45 13.72 -1.34 20.25
N THR A 46 12.67 -2.15 20.42
CA THR A 46 12.54 -3.47 19.77
C THR A 46 12.60 -3.36 18.25
N PHE A 47 11.95 -2.34 17.66
CA PHE A 47 12.06 -2.07 16.22
C PHE A 47 13.53 -1.81 15.85
N ILE A 48 14.19 -0.85 16.50
CA ILE A 48 15.54 -0.42 16.13
C ILE A 48 16.53 -1.60 16.24
N GLU A 49 16.45 -2.38 17.32
CA GLU A 49 17.31 -3.54 17.56
C GLU A 49 17.07 -4.65 16.51
N ALA A 50 15.80 -4.99 16.23
CA ALA A 50 15.47 -5.98 15.22
C ALA A 50 15.86 -5.52 13.80
N PHE A 51 15.77 -4.22 13.54
CA PHE A 51 16.17 -3.62 12.27
C PHE A 51 17.69 -3.67 12.09
N GLU A 52 18.45 -3.25 13.10
CA GLU A 52 19.91 -3.36 13.14
C GLU A 52 20.36 -4.80 12.92
N GLN A 53 19.77 -5.76 13.65
CA GLN A 53 20.08 -7.17 13.49
C GLN A 53 19.88 -7.66 12.05
N LYS A 54 18.74 -7.32 11.42
CA LYS A 54 18.44 -7.79 10.06
C LYS A 54 19.29 -7.10 9.00
N LEU A 55 19.66 -5.84 9.20
CA LEU A 55 20.61 -5.15 8.34
C LEU A 55 22.02 -5.74 8.48
N ASP A 56 22.46 -6.07 9.69
CA ASP A 56 23.75 -6.73 9.93
C ASP A 56 23.81 -8.12 9.27
N GLU A 57 22.72 -8.90 9.32
CA GLU A 57 22.59 -10.17 8.59
C GLU A 57 22.75 -9.99 7.07
N ALA A 58 22.34 -8.83 6.53
CA ALA A 58 22.52 -8.43 5.13
C ALA A 58 23.87 -7.74 4.85
N GLY A 59 24.73 -7.55 5.87
CA GLY A 59 26.02 -6.89 5.74
C GLY A 59 25.96 -5.36 5.67
N ILE A 60 24.86 -4.75 6.13
CA ILE A 60 24.64 -3.31 6.18
C ILE A 60 24.73 -2.84 7.63
N THR A 61 25.69 -1.97 7.96
CA THR A 61 25.81 -1.45 9.32
C THR A 61 24.85 -0.28 9.56
N LEU A 62 24.01 -0.39 10.61
CA LEU A 62 23.17 0.72 11.06
C LEU A 62 23.93 1.65 12.02
N LYS A 63 23.82 2.97 11.81
CA LYS A 63 24.30 4.00 12.74
C LYS A 63 23.14 4.87 13.17
N SER A 64 22.71 4.70 14.41
CA SER A 64 21.63 5.47 15.00
C SER A 64 22.13 6.79 15.59
N LEU A 65 21.47 7.88 15.24
CA LEU A 65 21.70 9.22 15.79
C LEU A 65 20.39 9.74 16.41
N PRO A 66 20.38 10.24 17.65
CA PRO A 66 19.19 10.88 18.19
C PRO A 66 18.82 12.13 17.38
N SER A 67 17.54 12.31 17.08
CA SER A 67 17.06 13.36 16.16
C SER A 67 17.41 14.77 16.63
N ASP A 68 17.41 15.01 17.94
CA ASP A 68 17.73 16.29 18.58
C ASP A 68 19.21 16.70 18.45
N THR A 69 20.08 15.80 18.00
CA THR A 69 21.50 16.11 17.73
C THR A 69 21.70 16.93 16.46
N LEU A 70 20.83 16.76 15.46
CA LEU A 70 20.96 17.38 14.14
C LEU A 70 19.78 18.30 13.80
N VAL A 71 18.59 18.02 14.37
CA VAL A 71 17.36 18.74 14.04
C VAL A 71 16.77 19.35 15.31
N ARG A 72 16.45 20.65 15.28
CA ARG A 72 15.94 21.38 16.46
C ARG A 72 14.45 21.19 16.70
N ARG A 73 13.66 21.01 15.64
CA ARG A 73 12.21 20.79 15.71
C ARG A 73 11.88 19.54 14.93
N ILE A 74 10.95 18.73 15.43
CA ILE A 74 10.49 17.53 14.71
C ILE A 74 9.94 17.89 13.32
N ALA A 75 9.34 19.07 13.17
CA ALA A 75 8.81 19.58 11.90
C ALA A 75 9.89 19.85 10.83
N ASP A 76 11.17 19.94 11.22
CA ASP A 76 12.27 20.17 10.28
C ASP A 76 12.86 18.85 9.74
N ILE A 77 12.49 17.69 10.31
CA ILE A 77 13.00 16.37 9.89
C ILE A 77 12.76 16.09 8.39
N PRO A 78 11.55 16.31 7.83
CA PRO A 78 11.27 16.02 6.42
C PRO A 78 12.20 16.76 5.46
N ASP A 79 12.34 18.07 5.63
CA ASP A 79 13.16 18.91 4.75
C ASP A 79 14.66 18.67 4.99
N PHE A 80 15.07 18.41 6.22
CA PHE A 80 16.43 18.00 6.53
C PHE A 80 16.81 16.73 5.77
N LEU A 81 15.99 15.67 5.84
CA LEU A 81 16.23 14.38 5.21
C LEU A 81 16.34 14.49 3.67
N LYS A 82 15.56 15.38 3.05
CA LYS A 82 15.63 15.65 1.60
C LYS A 82 16.86 16.46 1.18
N SER A 83 17.49 17.18 2.11
CA SER A 83 18.57 18.13 1.82
C SER A 83 19.97 17.60 2.15
N THR A 84 20.06 16.41 2.74
CA THR A 84 21.31 15.85 3.25
C THR A 84 21.65 14.52 2.60
N ASP A 85 22.94 14.30 2.35
CA ASP A 85 23.47 13.00 1.91
C ASP A 85 24.03 12.18 3.08
N THR A 86 24.08 12.76 4.29
CA THR A 86 24.71 12.13 5.47
C THR A 86 23.76 11.27 6.29
N VAL A 87 22.45 11.52 6.18
CA VAL A 87 21.40 10.78 6.87
C VAL A 87 20.54 10.11 5.82
N SER A 88 20.45 8.79 5.93
CA SER A 88 19.75 7.94 4.98
C SER A 88 18.26 7.85 5.29
N MET A 89 17.92 7.74 6.58
CA MET A 89 16.56 7.51 7.05
C MET A 89 16.26 8.26 8.34
N ALA A 90 14.98 8.41 8.65
CA ALA A 90 14.53 8.95 9.93
C ALA A 90 13.27 8.22 10.42
N PHE A 91 13.22 7.94 11.71
CA PHE A 91 11.97 7.75 12.43
C PHE A 91 11.30 9.11 12.60
N MET A 92 10.09 9.22 12.08
CA MET A 92 9.34 10.46 12.00
C MET A 92 7.91 10.19 12.44
N SER A 93 7.40 10.93 13.42
CA SER A 93 5.99 10.87 13.75
C SER A 93 5.18 11.74 12.78
N ALA A 94 3.89 11.43 12.64
CA ALA A 94 3.01 12.20 11.78
C ALA A 94 2.88 13.67 12.21
N GLU A 95 3.08 13.99 13.49
CA GLU A 95 3.17 15.37 13.97
C GLU A 95 4.27 16.20 13.29
N ALA A 96 5.38 15.57 12.86
CA ALA A 96 6.41 16.27 12.10
C ALA A 96 5.86 16.87 10.79
N LEU A 97 4.86 16.25 10.18
CA LEU A 97 4.21 16.75 8.97
C LEU A 97 3.17 17.82 9.30
N LEU A 98 2.39 17.61 10.38
CA LEU A 98 1.25 18.45 10.73
C LEU A 98 1.62 19.74 11.46
N GLN A 99 2.86 19.85 11.94
CA GLN A 99 3.42 21.09 12.48
C GLN A 99 4.23 21.88 11.44
N GLY A 100 4.38 21.34 10.23
CA GLY A 100 5.10 21.98 9.13
C GLY A 100 4.23 22.97 8.33
N ASP A 101 4.88 23.72 7.44
CA ASP A 101 4.21 24.75 6.62
C ASP A 101 3.17 24.18 5.64
N ASN A 102 3.23 22.88 5.35
CA ASN A 102 2.35 22.17 4.40
C ASN A 102 1.36 21.22 5.10
N ALA A 103 1.04 21.47 6.38
CA ALA A 103 0.16 20.60 7.17
C ALA A 103 -1.20 20.31 6.51
N ASP A 104 -1.74 21.28 5.77
CA ASP A 104 -3.03 21.15 5.06
C ASP A 104 -3.00 20.16 3.88
N ASP A 105 -1.81 19.79 3.39
CA ASP A 105 -1.65 18.82 2.29
C ASP A 105 -1.74 17.36 2.79
N PHE A 106 -1.68 17.14 4.10
CA PHE A 106 -1.71 15.81 4.74
C PHE A 106 -3.09 15.56 5.36
N THR A 107 -3.90 14.75 4.69
CA THR A 107 -5.27 14.45 5.11
C THR A 107 -5.44 13.03 5.63
N PHE A 108 -4.78 12.04 5.02
CA PHE A 108 -4.80 10.64 5.43
C PHE A 108 -3.82 10.38 6.58
N SER A 109 -2.65 11.01 6.53
CA SER A 109 -1.66 10.99 7.62
C SER A 109 -2.21 11.66 8.88
N ALA A 110 -3.09 12.66 8.71
CA ALA A 110 -3.69 13.42 9.81
C ALA A 110 -4.97 12.80 10.38
N VAL A 111 -5.82 12.15 9.56
CA VAL A 111 -7.10 11.60 10.02
C VAL A 111 -6.89 10.42 10.96
N THR A 112 -5.87 9.61 10.72
CA THR A 112 -5.59 8.36 11.47
C THR A 112 -5.06 8.59 12.89
N GLN A 113 -4.61 9.80 13.20
CA GLN A 113 -4.13 10.19 14.54
C GLN A 113 -5.15 11.02 15.33
N GLN A 114 -6.36 11.26 14.79
CA GLN A 114 -7.37 12.01 15.53
C GLN A 114 -7.85 11.20 16.76
N PRO A 115 -8.02 11.85 17.93
CA PRO A 115 -8.51 11.16 19.13
C PRO A 115 -9.83 10.42 18.86
N GLY A 116 -9.91 9.16 19.28
CA GLY A 116 -11.10 8.30 19.14
C GLY A 116 -11.44 7.81 17.72
N PHE A 117 -10.55 8.04 16.75
CA PHE A 117 -10.74 7.50 15.41
C PHE A 117 -10.17 6.09 15.25
N VAL A 118 -9.26 5.71 16.15
CA VAL A 118 -8.68 4.37 16.27
C VAL A 118 -8.96 3.87 17.68
N ASP A 119 -9.55 2.68 17.77
CA ASP A 119 -10.09 2.14 19.04
C ASP A 119 -9.02 1.39 19.86
N ASP A 120 -8.10 0.71 19.17
CA ASP A 120 -7.05 -0.11 19.76
C ASP A 120 -5.86 -0.32 18.81
N VAL A 121 -4.77 -0.88 19.32
CA VAL A 121 -3.55 -1.14 18.53
C VAL A 121 -3.77 -2.13 17.39
N VAL A 122 -4.72 -3.08 17.51
CA VAL A 122 -5.02 -4.05 16.45
C VAL A 122 -5.71 -3.36 15.28
N GLN A 123 -6.67 -2.49 15.56
CA GLN A 123 -7.33 -1.66 14.55
C GLN A 123 -6.32 -0.71 13.91
N ASN A 124 -5.39 -0.15 14.70
CA ASN A 124 -4.32 0.70 14.17
C ASN A 124 -3.47 -0.02 13.12
N PHE A 125 -2.99 -1.23 13.42
CA PHE A 125 -2.19 -2.01 12.47
C PHE A 125 -2.97 -2.34 11.20
N ALA A 126 -4.24 -2.72 11.35
CA ALA A 126 -5.09 -3.01 10.20
C ALA A 126 -5.39 -1.77 9.35
N ILE A 127 -5.45 -0.57 9.94
CA ILE A 127 -5.56 0.70 9.20
C ILE A 127 -4.28 0.96 8.41
N GLN A 128 -3.10 0.79 9.02
CA GLN A 128 -1.80 0.93 8.37
C GLN A 128 -1.63 -0.05 7.20
N ASP A 129 -2.18 -1.26 7.33
CA ASP A 129 -2.12 -2.31 6.30
C ASP A 129 -3.29 -2.23 5.29
N SER A 130 -4.06 -1.14 5.32
CA SER A 130 -5.20 -0.89 4.42
C SER A 130 -4.89 0.16 3.35
N VAL A 131 -5.89 0.48 2.51
CA VAL A 131 -5.81 1.60 1.55
C VAL A 131 -5.41 2.92 2.19
N ILE A 132 -5.75 3.15 3.47
CA ILE A 132 -5.34 4.37 4.17
C ILE A 132 -3.82 4.43 4.25
N GLY A 133 -3.15 3.30 4.51
CA GLY A 133 -1.70 3.26 4.50
C GLY A 133 -1.08 3.52 3.13
N ASP A 134 -1.70 3.01 2.06
CA ASP A 134 -1.27 3.32 0.69
C ASP A 134 -1.42 4.81 0.36
N LEU A 135 -2.52 5.42 0.80
CA LEU A 135 -2.79 6.86 0.63
C LEU A 135 -1.79 7.72 1.44
N VAL A 136 -1.43 7.30 2.65
CA VAL A 136 -0.35 7.92 3.45
C VAL A 136 0.98 7.82 2.73
N ALA A 137 1.35 6.63 2.21
CA ALA A 137 2.58 6.45 1.47
C ALA A 137 2.65 7.37 0.24
N ASN A 138 1.52 7.59 -0.44
CA ASN A 138 1.42 8.52 -1.56
C ASN A 138 1.49 10.01 -1.13
N GLU A 139 0.89 10.40 0.00
CA GLU A 139 1.08 11.75 0.57
C GLU A 139 2.56 12.02 0.88
N LEU A 140 3.25 11.06 1.48
CA LEU A 140 4.68 11.13 1.77
C LEU A 140 5.51 11.23 0.48
N SER A 141 5.22 10.40 -0.53
CA SER A 141 5.93 10.44 -1.81
C SER A 141 5.71 11.75 -2.56
N ALA A 142 4.49 12.30 -2.54
CA ALA A 142 4.21 13.63 -3.10
C ALA A 142 5.03 14.74 -2.42
N TYR A 143 5.41 14.53 -1.16
CA TYR A 143 6.27 15.42 -0.39
C TYR A 143 7.78 15.14 -0.57
N GLY A 144 8.15 14.14 -1.37
CA GLY A 144 9.53 13.73 -1.65
C GLY A 144 10.13 12.75 -0.65
N LEU A 145 9.30 12.05 0.12
CA LEU A 145 9.69 11.05 1.11
C LEU A 145 9.22 9.64 0.71
N GLU A 146 10.09 8.65 0.84
CA GLU A 146 9.70 7.26 0.74
C GLU A 146 9.28 6.71 2.10
N LEU A 147 8.09 6.12 2.19
CA LEU A 147 7.70 5.30 3.34
C LEU A 147 8.34 3.91 3.23
N ILE A 148 9.31 3.62 4.11
CA ILE A 148 9.96 2.31 4.17
C ILE A 148 9.13 1.32 4.98
N SER A 149 8.63 1.77 6.13
CA SER A 149 7.71 1.03 6.98
C SER A 149 6.93 2.00 7.85
N PHE A 150 5.71 1.63 8.25
CA PHE A 150 5.13 2.20 9.44
C PHE A 150 6.03 1.92 10.65
N TRP A 151 6.08 2.88 11.56
CA TRP A 151 6.67 2.75 12.88
C TRP A 151 5.52 2.75 13.88
N SER A 152 5.08 1.55 14.27
CA SER A 152 3.96 1.37 15.20
C SER A 152 4.38 1.79 16.61
N ARG A 153 3.59 2.66 17.26
CA ARG A 153 3.87 3.23 18.57
C ARG A 153 2.74 2.95 19.57
N PRO A 154 3.03 2.98 20.89
CA PRO A 154 1.98 2.86 21.89
C PRO A 154 1.00 4.04 21.82
N PRO A 155 -0.28 3.83 22.18
CA PRO A 155 -1.27 4.89 22.21
C PRO A 155 -1.00 5.93 23.31
N GLU A 156 -1.51 7.14 23.12
CA GLU A 156 -1.61 8.13 24.18
C GLU A 156 -2.68 7.74 25.20
N THR A 157 -2.41 8.02 26.47
CA THR A 157 -3.31 7.75 27.58
C THR A 157 -3.55 9.01 28.41
N LEU A 158 -4.62 9.04 29.21
CA LEU A 158 -4.82 10.04 30.26
C LEU A 158 -4.62 9.43 31.64
N TRP A 159 -4.00 10.20 32.51
CA TRP A 159 -3.88 9.92 33.93
C TRP A 159 -4.70 10.93 34.74
N ALA A 160 -5.57 10.44 35.62
CA ALA A 160 -6.38 11.28 36.50
C ALA A 160 -6.34 10.81 37.95
N ASN A 161 -6.33 11.74 38.90
CA ASN A 161 -6.53 11.42 40.32
C ASN A 161 -8.01 11.24 40.69
N ALA A 162 -8.90 11.57 39.76
CA ALA A 162 -10.34 11.39 39.88
C ALA A 162 -10.80 10.14 39.11
N SER A 163 -12.01 9.67 39.42
CA SER A 163 -12.68 8.65 38.61
C SER A 163 -13.07 9.26 37.26
N ILE A 164 -12.60 8.67 36.18
CA ILE A 164 -13.00 9.01 34.80
C ILE A 164 -13.54 7.74 34.15
N SER A 165 -14.77 7.76 33.67
CA SER A 165 -15.36 6.61 32.98
C SER A 165 -16.09 7.00 31.70
N THR A 166 -16.38 8.29 31.54
CA THR A 166 -17.07 8.86 30.37
C THR A 166 -16.46 10.21 29.99
N PRO A 167 -16.67 10.68 28.74
CA PRO A 167 -16.22 12.00 28.34
C PRO A 167 -16.78 13.15 29.20
N SER A 168 -17.98 13.02 29.76
CA SER A 168 -18.58 14.06 30.64
C SER A 168 -17.81 14.26 31.94
N ASP A 169 -17.03 13.28 32.40
CA ASP A 169 -16.22 13.42 33.62
C ASP A 169 -15.03 14.39 33.42
N LEU A 170 -14.71 14.72 32.15
CA LEU A 170 -13.67 15.68 31.78
C LEU A 170 -14.19 17.13 31.74
N GLU A 171 -15.50 17.36 31.81
CA GLU A 171 -16.06 18.71 31.75
C GLU A 171 -15.57 19.56 32.93
N GLY A 172 -15.03 20.74 32.63
CA GLY A 172 -14.46 21.66 33.62
C GLY A 172 -13.10 21.24 34.20
N LYS A 173 -12.54 20.09 33.80
CA LYS A 173 -11.22 19.63 34.26
C LYS A 173 -10.08 20.35 33.56
N LYS A 174 -9.00 20.64 34.28
CA LYS A 174 -7.73 21.11 33.70
C LYS A 174 -6.88 19.92 33.26
N VAL A 175 -6.57 19.85 31.97
CA VAL A 175 -5.86 18.70 31.37
C VAL A 175 -4.45 19.13 30.93
N ALA A 176 -3.43 18.65 31.61
CA ALA A 176 -2.05 19.01 31.33
C ALA A 176 -1.44 18.22 30.16
N GLN A 177 -0.42 18.80 29.52
CA GLN A 177 0.51 18.16 28.55
C GLN A 177 -0.04 17.84 27.16
N LEU A 178 -1.33 18.03 26.92
CA LEU A 178 -1.90 17.76 25.60
C LEU A 178 -1.49 18.80 24.56
N GLN A 179 -1.24 18.33 23.34
CA GLN A 179 -0.92 19.15 22.18
C GLN A 179 -1.84 18.81 21.00
N GLY A 180 -1.70 19.56 19.91
CA GLY A 180 -2.35 19.27 18.62
C GLY A 180 -3.86 18.97 18.72
N ALA A 181 -4.26 17.92 17.99
CA ALA A 181 -5.65 17.47 17.90
C ALA A 181 -6.21 17.03 19.27
N THR A 182 -5.42 16.33 20.08
CA THR A 182 -5.84 15.86 21.42
C THR A 182 -6.25 17.02 22.31
N ALA A 183 -5.49 18.13 22.33
CA ALA A 183 -5.86 19.33 23.08
C ALA A 183 -7.14 20.01 22.55
N GLU A 184 -7.36 20.03 21.23
CA GLU A 184 -8.56 20.59 20.63
C GLU A 184 -9.82 19.77 20.96
N VAL A 185 -9.72 18.45 20.91
CA VAL A 185 -10.83 17.55 21.29
C VAL A 185 -11.18 17.68 22.76
N MET A 186 -10.18 17.75 23.67
CA MET A 186 -10.47 17.97 25.09
C MET A 186 -11.16 19.31 25.35
N ARG A 187 -10.81 20.39 24.63
CA ARG A 187 -11.57 21.66 24.70
C ARG A 187 -13.02 21.48 24.26
N GLY A 188 -13.25 20.74 23.18
CA GLY A 188 -14.61 20.46 22.71
C GLY A 188 -15.44 19.63 23.68
N LEU A 189 -14.78 18.81 24.52
CA LEU A 189 -15.40 18.08 25.63
C LEU A 189 -15.62 18.94 26.91
N GLY A 190 -15.30 20.24 26.86
CA GLY A 190 -15.46 21.15 28.00
C GLY A 190 -14.31 21.13 29.01
N ALA A 191 -13.22 20.40 28.72
CA ALA A 191 -11.98 20.48 29.50
C ALA A 191 -11.15 21.73 29.12
N THR A 192 -10.22 22.09 29.99
CA THR A 192 -9.28 23.20 29.79
C THR A 192 -7.85 22.68 29.69
N PRO A 193 -7.27 22.54 28.48
CA PRO A 193 -5.88 22.15 28.33
C PRO A 193 -4.94 23.19 28.93
N VAL A 194 -3.92 22.74 29.66
CA VAL A 194 -2.88 23.58 30.26
C VAL A 194 -1.50 23.03 29.90
N GLN A 195 -0.53 23.90 29.68
CA GLN A 195 0.86 23.50 29.44
C GLN A 195 1.65 23.58 30.73
N LEU A 196 2.36 22.50 31.06
CA LEU A 196 3.23 22.40 32.23
C LEU A 196 4.56 21.75 31.79
N PRO A 197 5.68 21.96 32.50
CA PRO A 197 6.86 21.12 32.31
C PRO A 197 6.59 19.69 32.80
N SER A 198 7.05 18.67 32.08
CA SER A 198 6.80 17.25 32.44
C SER A 198 7.32 16.91 33.84
N ALA A 199 8.42 17.53 34.27
CA ALA A 199 8.99 17.36 35.62
C ALA A 199 8.09 17.92 36.75
N GLU A 200 7.19 18.86 36.45
CA GLU A 200 6.27 19.47 37.42
C GLU A 200 4.92 18.76 37.47
N LEU A 201 4.66 17.87 36.51
CA LEU A 201 3.36 17.25 36.29
C LEU A 201 2.84 16.49 37.51
N TYR A 202 3.74 15.75 38.17
CA TYR A 202 3.43 15.00 39.39
C TYR A 202 2.92 15.93 40.50
N VAL A 203 3.67 17.01 40.78
CA VAL A 203 3.34 17.99 41.83
C VAL A 203 2.09 18.78 41.45
N ALA A 204 1.91 19.10 40.17
CA ALA A 204 0.74 19.83 39.69
C ALA A 204 -0.56 19.03 39.86
N LEU A 205 -0.52 17.70 39.64
CA LEU A 205 -1.65 16.80 39.89
C LEU A 205 -1.93 16.61 41.39
N GLU A 206 -0.89 16.53 42.23
CA GLU A 206 -1.04 16.51 43.71
C GLU A 206 -1.69 17.80 44.23
N ALA A 207 -1.22 18.95 43.75
CA ALA A 207 -1.66 20.25 44.23
C ALA A 207 -3.02 20.68 43.66
N GLY A 208 -3.61 19.91 42.74
CA GLY A 208 -4.85 20.28 42.04
C GLY A 208 -4.69 21.46 41.08
N VAL A 209 -3.46 21.74 40.65
CA VAL A 209 -3.18 22.73 39.60
C VAL A 209 -3.64 22.19 38.24
N ALA A 210 -3.49 20.88 38.02
CA ALA A 210 -4.12 20.11 36.96
C ALA A 210 -4.95 18.97 37.58
N ASP A 211 -6.04 18.60 36.91
CA ASP A 211 -6.92 17.49 37.35
C ASP A 211 -6.58 16.18 36.64
N VAL A 212 -6.13 16.30 35.39
CA VAL A 212 -5.81 15.21 34.46
C VAL A 212 -4.51 15.57 33.74
N ALA A 213 -3.74 14.58 33.34
CA ALA A 213 -2.59 14.73 32.45
C ALA A 213 -2.68 13.72 31.31
N GLY A 214 -2.10 14.04 30.15
CA GLY A 214 -2.10 13.15 28.99
C GLY A 214 -0.84 13.28 28.13
N GLY A 215 -0.88 12.71 26.92
CA GLY A 215 0.25 12.78 25.98
C GLY A 215 1.39 11.81 26.30
N PHE A 216 1.12 10.78 27.11
CA PHE A 216 2.09 9.74 27.44
C PHE A 216 1.49 8.35 27.24
N SER A 217 2.36 7.39 26.91
CA SER A 217 2.00 5.98 26.94
C SER A 217 1.92 5.44 28.37
N SER A 218 1.31 4.27 28.54
CA SER A 218 1.29 3.56 29.82
C SER A 218 2.70 3.30 30.37
N GLU A 219 3.65 2.96 29.51
CA GLU A 219 5.05 2.70 29.89
C GLU A 219 5.74 3.97 30.39
N GLN A 220 5.49 5.11 29.74
CA GLN A 220 6.07 6.38 30.14
C GLN A 220 5.57 6.81 31.52
N TRP A 221 4.29 6.56 31.85
CA TRP A 221 3.78 6.78 33.21
C TRP A 221 4.50 5.92 34.26
N GLU A 222 4.81 4.66 33.95
CA GLU A 222 5.58 3.77 34.82
C GLU A 222 6.99 4.30 35.03
N THR A 223 7.66 4.73 33.96
CA THR A 223 8.99 5.35 34.04
C THR A 223 9.01 6.64 34.87
N LEU A 224 7.91 7.40 34.84
CA LEU A 224 7.73 8.60 35.65
C LEU A 224 7.29 8.31 37.11
N GLY A 225 7.13 7.04 37.51
CA GLY A 225 6.79 6.63 38.88
C GLY A 225 5.32 6.82 39.27
N PHE A 226 4.42 6.99 38.29
CA PHE A 226 2.99 7.21 38.57
C PHE A 226 2.29 5.96 39.09
N PHE A 227 2.74 4.77 38.66
CA PHE A 227 2.18 3.48 39.10
C PHE A 227 2.55 3.12 40.55
N ASP A 228 3.69 3.58 41.07
CA ASP A 228 4.16 3.25 42.42
C ASP A 228 3.49 4.07 43.53
N SER A 229 2.88 5.20 43.18
CA SER A 229 2.53 6.27 44.13
C SER A 229 1.02 6.53 44.29
N ARG A 230 0.14 5.94 43.45
CA ARG A 230 -1.30 6.28 43.44
C ARG A 230 -2.24 5.09 43.24
N THR A 231 -2.64 4.44 44.33
CA THR A 231 -3.62 3.34 44.35
C THR A 231 -5.10 3.77 44.24
N ASN A 232 -5.38 5.00 43.79
CA ASN A 232 -6.75 5.50 43.55
C ASN A 232 -6.79 6.49 42.35
N ALA A 233 -5.88 6.32 41.39
CA ALA A 233 -5.91 7.02 40.13
C ALA A 233 -6.79 6.30 39.10
N THR A 234 -7.05 6.94 37.97
CA THR A 234 -7.66 6.35 36.78
C THR A 234 -6.73 6.52 35.59
N LEU A 235 -6.46 5.42 34.88
CA LEU A 235 -5.83 5.41 33.57
C LEU A 235 -6.93 5.28 32.50
N VAL A 236 -7.01 6.25 31.59
CA VAL A 236 -7.87 6.21 30.41
C VAL A 236 -7.00 5.86 29.20
N ASN A 237 -7.26 4.71 28.60
CA ASN A 237 -6.45 4.13 27.55
C ASN A 237 -6.93 4.50 26.13
N ASN A 238 -6.05 4.33 25.13
CA ASN A 238 -6.31 4.46 23.68
C ASN A 238 -6.84 5.84 23.23
N VAL A 239 -6.53 6.91 23.95
CA VAL A 239 -7.11 8.25 23.72
C VAL A 239 -6.81 8.75 22.31
N SER A 240 -5.58 8.54 21.85
CA SER A 240 -5.16 8.77 20.47
C SER A 240 -4.08 7.76 20.06
N HIS A 241 -3.97 7.47 18.77
CA HIS A 241 -2.95 6.60 18.20
C HIS A 241 -2.09 7.42 17.23
N GLU A 242 -1.00 7.99 17.74
CA GLU A 242 -0.05 8.73 16.92
C GLU A 242 0.60 7.79 15.89
N GLN A 243 0.55 8.17 14.62
CA GLN A 243 1.21 7.41 13.55
C GLN A 243 2.71 7.72 13.52
N GLY A 244 3.52 6.68 13.35
CA GLY A 244 4.95 6.80 13.11
C GLY A 244 5.32 6.23 11.74
N TYR A 245 6.40 6.76 11.18
CA TYR A 245 6.95 6.36 9.90
C TYR A 245 8.47 6.18 10.01
N LEU A 246 9.01 5.11 9.42
CA LEU A 246 10.40 5.06 9.00
C LEU A 246 10.46 5.52 7.56
N VAL A 247 11.10 6.67 7.32
CA VAL A 247 11.15 7.31 6.00
C VAL A 247 12.58 7.52 5.51
N ALA A 248 12.73 7.56 4.19
CA ALA A 248 13.93 8.01 3.49
C ALA A 248 13.60 9.17 2.55
N SER A 249 14.61 9.90 2.04
CA SER A 249 14.36 10.76 0.88
C SER A 249 14.07 9.90 -0.35
N GLU A 250 13.11 10.31 -1.18
CA GLU A 250 12.74 9.54 -2.38
C GLU A 250 13.93 9.37 -3.34
N GLN A 251 14.77 10.40 -3.46
CA GLN A 251 15.97 10.36 -4.31
C GLN A 251 16.97 9.31 -3.83
N TRP A 252 17.24 9.23 -2.52
CA TRP A 252 18.14 8.23 -1.97
C TRP A 252 17.60 6.82 -2.20
N TRP A 253 16.31 6.60 -1.91
CA TRP A 253 15.67 5.29 -2.08
C TRP A 253 15.71 4.77 -3.53
N ILE A 254 15.43 5.66 -4.49
CA ILE A 254 15.49 5.32 -5.92
C ILE A 254 16.93 5.01 -6.36
N GLY A 255 17.93 5.65 -5.76
CA GLY A 255 19.35 5.45 -6.07
C GLY A 255 19.94 4.12 -5.60
N LEU A 256 19.26 3.40 -4.71
CA LEU A 256 19.73 2.10 -4.20
C LEU A 256 19.74 1.00 -5.26
N SER A 257 20.56 -0.03 -5.05
CA SER A 257 20.39 -1.31 -5.75
C SER A 257 19.06 -1.99 -5.35
N GLN A 258 18.59 -2.92 -6.18
CA GLN A 258 17.41 -3.72 -5.85
C GLN A 258 17.65 -4.62 -4.65
N ALA A 259 18.85 -5.21 -4.54
CA ALA A 259 19.26 -5.96 -3.35
C ALA A 259 19.15 -5.08 -2.09
N GLY A 260 19.73 -3.88 -2.11
CA GLY A 260 19.69 -2.96 -0.98
C GLY A 260 18.27 -2.54 -0.59
N ARG A 261 17.39 -2.26 -1.56
CA ARG A 261 15.96 -2.01 -1.28
C ARG A 261 15.28 -3.22 -0.63
N ASN A 262 15.51 -4.42 -1.16
CA ASN A 262 14.91 -5.65 -0.64
C ASN A 262 15.38 -5.94 0.79
N ASP A 263 16.68 -5.79 1.07
CA ASP A 263 17.28 -5.99 2.39
C ASP A 263 16.71 -5.00 3.40
N ILE A 264 16.68 -3.70 3.06
CA ILE A 264 16.16 -2.65 3.94
C ILE A 264 14.66 -2.81 4.19
N ALA A 265 13.86 -3.02 3.15
CA ALA A 265 12.40 -3.16 3.28
C ALA A 265 12.03 -4.40 4.08
N SER A 266 12.72 -5.54 3.85
CA SER A 266 12.49 -6.78 4.59
C SER A 266 12.90 -6.65 6.05
N ALA A 267 14.04 -6.01 6.33
CA ALA A 267 14.49 -5.72 7.68
C ALA A 267 13.51 -4.81 8.42
N ALA A 268 13.03 -3.73 7.79
CA ALA A 268 12.09 -2.79 8.39
C ALA A 268 10.73 -3.45 8.66
N LYS A 269 10.24 -4.29 7.74
CA LYS A 269 9.01 -5.07 7.93
C LYS A 269 9.13 -6.01 9.14
N PHE A 270 10.20 -6.79 9.21
CA PHE A 270 10.46 -7.69 10.34
C PHE A 270 10.53 -6.93 11.66
N ALA A 271 11.22 -5.79 11.68
CA ALA A 271 11.33 -4.92 12.84
C ALA A 271 9.97 -4.35 13.30
N ASN A 272 9.12 -3.93 12.36
CA ASN A 272 7.77 -3.47 12.68
C ASN A 272 6.89 -4.59 13.22
N GLU A 273 6.99 -5.82 12.69
CA GLU A 273 6.25 -6.97 13.21
C GLU A 273 6.66 -7.30 14.66
N ALA A 274 7.96 -7.27 14.96
CA ALA A 274 8.47 -7.45 16.33
C ALA A 274 7.98 -6.34 17.28
N ALA A 275 7.99 -5.08 16.84
CA ALA A 275 7.46 -3.96 17.61
C ALA A 275 5.94 -4.08 17.86
N ARG A 276 5.17 -4.50 16.83
CA ARG A 276 3.73 -4.76 16.93
C ARG A 276 3.44 -5.88 17.93
N GLU A 277 4.26 -6.92 18.01
CA GLU A 277 4.11 -7.99 19.02
C GLU A 277 4.23 -7.45 20.45
N VAL A 278 5.21 -6.58 20.70
CA VAL A 278 5.36 -5.91 22.02
C VAL A 278 4.10 -5.12 22.36
N LEU A 279 3.58 -4.33 21.42
CA LEU A 279 2.36 -3.53 21.62
C LEU A 279 1.13 -4.39 21.88
N LEU A 280 0.99 -5.55 21.23
CA LEU A 280 -0.11 -6.49 21.47
C LEU A 280 -0.04 -7.09 22.88
N ILE A 281 1.16 -7.47 23.32
CA ILE A 281 1.37 -8.00 24.68
C ILE A 281 1.04 -6.94 25.72
N GLU A 282 1.51 -5.71 25.51
CA GLU A 282 1.23 -4.59 26.41
C GLU A 282 -0.25 -4.24 26.48
N GLU A 283 -0.94 -4.18 25.34
CA GLU A 283 -2.39 -3.94 25.29
C GLU A 283 -3.15 -5.02 26.07
N ALA A 284 -2.82 -6.29 25.84
CA ALA A 284 -3.50 -7.43 26.47
C ALA A 284 -3.30 -7.50 28.00
N GLN A 285 -2.17 -7.00 28.52
CA GLN A 285 -1.84 -7.06 29.94
C GLN A 285 -2.22 -5.79 30.72
N ARG A 286 -2.47 -4.67 30.03
CA ARG A 286 -2.58 -3.34 30.64
C ARG A 286 -3.65 -3.26 31.72
N GLU A 287 -4.88 -3.65 31.40
CA GLU A 287 -6.00 -3.59 32.33
C GLU A 287 -5.71 -4.35 33.62
N GLN A 288 -5.28 -5.61 33.48
CA GLN A 288 -4.95 -6.46 34.64
C GLN A 288 -3.83 -5.84 35.48
N LYS A 289 -2.73 -5.40 34.86
CA LYS A 289 -1.59 -4.78 35.56
C LYS A 289 -2.02 -3.52 36.32
N THR A 290 -2.83 -2.67 35.69
CA THR A 290 -3.35 -1.44 36.31
C THR A 290 -4.24 -1.75 37.51
N LEU A 291 -5.16 -2.72 37.39
CA LEU A 291 -6.07 -3.11 38.47
C LEU A 291 -5.35 -3.76 39.67
N GLU A 292 -4.31 -4.58 39.42
CA GLU A 292 -3.50 -5.18 40.49
C GLU A 292 -2.79 -4.14 41.37
N LEU A 293 -2.49 -2.98 40.81
CA LEU A 293 -1.86 -1.84 41.49
C LEU A 293 -2.89 -0.89 42.14
N GLY A 294 -4.17 -1.27 42.13
CA GLY A 294 -5.27 -0.46 42.69
C GLY A 294 -5.65 0.75 41.84
N ILE A 295 -5.14 0.87 40.62
CA ILE A 295 -5.48 1.95 39.70
C ILE A 295 -6.74 1.54 38.92
N LYS A 296 -7.69 2.46 38.76
CA LYS A 296 -8.87 2.23 37.92
C LYS A 296 -8.47 2.27 36.45
N TYR A 297 -9.10 1.42 35.65
CA TYR A 297 -8.86 1.34 34.21
C TYR A 297 -10.15 1.59 33.44
N THR A 298 -10.05 2.34 32.35
CA THR A 298 -11.05 2.41 31.28
C THR A 298 -10.34 2.65 29.96
N SER A 299 -10.95 2.23 28.86
CA SER A 299 -10.50 2.52 27.51
C SER A 299 -11.55 3.33 26.77
N ILE A 300 -11.14 4.17 25.82
CA ILE A 300 -12.10 4.85 24.94
C ILE A 300 -12.88 3.88 24.04
N SER A 301 -12.42 2.63 23.92
CA SER A 301 -13.14 1.56 23.23
C SER A 301 -14.32 1.01 24.05
N ASP A 302 -14.42 1.35 25.34
CA ASP A 302 -15.53 0.97 26.20
C ASP A 302 -16.82 1.71 25.84
N SER A 303 -17.98 1.10 26.16
CA SER A 303 -19.28 1.74 25.96
C SER A 303 -19.40 3.02 26.79
N GLY A 304 -19.53 4.18 26.13
CA GLY A 304 -19.68 5.49 26.79
C GLY A 304 -18.85 6.61 26.20
N TRP A 305 -17.82 6.28 25.41
CA TRP A 305 -16.88 7.25 24.84
C TRP A 305 -17.25 7.79 23.46
N GLY A 306 -18.43 7.46 22.92
CA GLY A 306 -18.87 7.90 21.59
C GLY A 306 -18.86 9.43 21.38
N ALA A 307 -19.08 10.21 22.45
CA ALA A 307 -19.01 11.68 22.37
C ALA A 307 -17.61 12.21 22.03
N LEU A 308 -16.54 11.51 22.45
CA LEU A 308 -15.16 11.89 22.12
C LEU A 308 -14.95 11.84 20.60
N ARG A 309 -15.39 10.74 19.96
CA ARG A 309 -15.34 10.59 18.51
C ARG A 309 -16.18 11.66 17.81
N SER A 310 -17.40 11.92 18.26
CA SER A 310 -18.25 12.97 17.64
C SER A 310 -17.64 14.37 17.73
N VAL A 311 -17.02 14.73 18.85
CA VAL A 311 -16.30 16.01 19.00
C VAL A 311 -15.06 16.03 18.11
N SER A 312 -14.35 14.91 18.02
CA SER A 312 -13.19 14.76 17.13
C SER A 312 -13.55 14.95 15.65
N GLU A 313 -14.65 14.34 15.19
CA GLU A 313 -15.19 14.54 13.83
C GLU A 313 -15.58 16.00 13.56
N GLN A 314 -16.25 16.65 14.52
CA GLN A 314 -16.61 18.06 14.40
C GLN A 314 -15.39 18.96 14.30
N ASN A 315 -14.40 18.74 15.16
CA ASN A 315 -13.15 19.50 15.15
C ASN A 315 -12.37 19.28 13.85
N TRP A 316 -12.23 18.02 13.42
CA TRP A 316 -11.56 17.63 12.18
C TRP A 316 -12.11 18.39 10.97
N LEU A 317 -13.44 18.43 10.85
CA LEU A 317 -14.15 19.06 9.73
C LEU A 317 -14.30 20.59 9.85
N SER A 318 -13.87 21.20 10.97
CA SER A 318 -14.05 22.64 11.21
C SER A 318 -13.02 23.56 10.54
N LYS A 319 -11.89 23.01 10.06
CA LYS A 319 -10.74 23.76 9.54
C LYS A 319 -10.15 23.08 8.29
N GLY A 320 -9.50 23.86 7.43
CA GLY A 320 -8.77 23.35 6.26
C GLY A 320 -9.68 22.94 5.09
N ASN A 321 -9.17 22.08 4.21
CA ASN A 321 -9.89 21.59 3.04
C ASN A 321 -10.96 20.56 3.43
N ILE A 322 -12.19 21.03 3.68
CA ILE A 322 -13.31 20.20 4.16
C ILE A 322 -13.61 19.02 3.23
N ASP A 323 -13.52 19.21 1.91
CA ASP A 323 -13.88 18.14 0.96
C ASP A 323 -12.87 17.00 1.02
N ALA A 324 -11.57 17.31 1.03
CA ALA A 324 -10.52 16.29 1.19
C ALA A 324 -10.62 15.57 2.54
N LYS A 325 -10.94 16.32 3.61
CA LYS A 325 -11.11 15.77 4.96
C LYS A 325 -12.34 14.86 5.13
N LYS A 326 -13.43 15.14 4.40
CA LYS A 326 -14.59 14.24 4.34
C LYS A 326 -14.22 12.94 3.64
N VAL A 327 -13.49 13.01 2.53
CA VAL A 327 -13.02 11.82 1.82
C VAL A 327 -12.13 10.96 2.74
N SER A 328 -11.20 11.56 3.47
CA SER A 328 -10.33 10.80 4.37
C SER A 328 -11.10 10.16 5.53
N LEU A 329 -12.08 10.86 6.11
CA LEU A 329 -12.96 10.31 7.16
C LEU A 329 -13.86 9.17 6.65
N GLU A 330 -14.51 9.35 5.50
CA GLU A 330 -15.34 8.32 4.87
C GLU A 330 -14.53 7.06 4.51
N THR A 331 -13.28 7.24 4.08
CA THR A 331 -12.37 6.14 3.80
C THR A 331 -12.00 5.38 5.08
N LEU A 332 -11.68 6.12 6.15
CA LEU A 332 -11.36 5.52 7.45
C LEU A 332 -12.55 4.72 8.01
N ASP A 333 -13.76 5.28 7.95
CA ASP A 333 -14.97 4.60 8.42
C ASP A 333 -15.26 3.31 7.66
N SER A 334 -15.06 3.34 6.33
CA SER A 334 -15.15 2.15 5.48
C SER A 334 -14.15 1.08 5.92
N VAL A 335 -12.89 1.46 6.15
CA VAL A 335 -11.83 0.53 6.61
C VAL A 335 -12.18 -0.07 7.98
N ARG A 336 -12.64 0.75 8.94
CA ARG A 336 -13.02 0.29 10.27
C ARG A 336 -14.16 -0.73 10.26
N GLU A 337 -15.20 -0.47 9.47
CA GLU A 337 -16.32 -1.40 9.34
C GLU A 337 -15.87 -2.73 8.72
N GLU A 338 -14.91 -2.68 7.80
CA GLU A 338 -14.36 -3.90 7.24
C GLU A 338 -13.53 -4.71 8.24
N ILE A 339 -12.66 -4.06 9.01
CA ILE A 339 -11.88 -4.72 10.07
C ILE A 339 -12.83 -5.48 11.01
N ARG A 340 -13.98 -4.87 11.33
CA ARG A 340 -15.03 -5.49 12.12
C ARG A 340 -15.60 -6.74 11.43
N LEU A 341 -15.94 -6.66 10.15
CA LEU A 341 -16.52 -7.76 9.37
C LEU A 341 -15.52 -8.91 9.07
N GLN A 342 -14.23 -8.61 8.92
CA GLN A 342 -13.19 -9.62 8.68
C GLN A 342 -12.96 -10.50 9.90
N ARG A 343 -12.97 -9.92 11.12
CA ARG A 343 -12.88 -10.69 12.38
C ARG A 343 -13.97 -11.77 12.49
N GLU A 344 -15.07 -11.65 11.74
CA GLU A 344 -16.21 -12.57 11.76
C GLU A 344 -16.14 -13.65 10.66
N ARG A 345 -15.19 -13.61 9.72
CA ARG A 345 -15.17 -14.50 8.55
C ARG A 345 -13.78 -15.05 8.23
N GLU A 346 -13.54 -16.30 8.61
CA GLU A 346 -12.56 -17.15 7.92
C GLU A 346 -13.20 -18.48 7.53
N SER A 347 -13.16 -18.83 6.24
CA SER A 347 -13.42 -20.21 5.80
C SER A 347 -12.56 -20.59 4.59
N THR A 348 -12.19 -21.86 4.53
CA THR A 348 -11.22 -22.51 3.66
C THR A 348 -11.85 -23.15 2.41
N LEU A 349 -11.13 -23.12 1.29
CA LEU A 349 -11.44 -23.90 0.07
C LEU A 349 -10.19 -24.66 -0.44
N GLU A 350 -10.43 -25.84 -1.03
CA GLU A 350 -9.44 -26.81 -1.49
C GLU A 350 -9.03 -26.65 -2.97
N ARG A 351 -7.89 -27.27 -3.33
CA ARG A 351 -7.08 -27.07 -4.57
C ARG A 351 -7.47 -27.97 -5.74
N ARG A 352 -7.05 -27.55 -6.96
CA ARG A 352 -6.94 -28.41 -8.15
C ARG A 352 -5.48 -28.53 -8.65
N GLY A 353 -5.06 -29.77 -8.95
CA GLY A 353 -4.14 -30.15 -10.05
C GLY A 353 -2.61 -29.97 -9.91
N ASP A 354 -1.88 -31.08 -10.12
CA ASP A 354 -0.40 -31.19 -10.18
C ASP A 354 0.13 -31.18 -11.62
N VAL A 355 0.37 -30.00 -12.19
CA VAL A 355 1.22 -29.85 -13.39
C VAL A 355 2.26 -28.78 -13.06
N GLU A 356 3.54 -29.03 -13.36
CA GLU A 356 4.60 -28.00 -13.33
C GLU A 356 4.53 -27.20 -14.62
N PRO A 357 3.97 -25.99 -14.62
CA PRO A 357 3.58 -25.37 -15.87
C PRO A 357 4.56 -24.22 -16.18
N LEU A 358 5.01 -24.11 -17.43
CA LEU A 358 6.11 -23.23 -17.85
C LEU A 358 5.82 -21.72 -17.65
N VAL A 359 6.61 -21.06 -16.80
CA VAL A 359 6.54 -19.60 -16.57
C VAL A 359 7.75 -18.94 -17.22
N LEU A 360 7.49 -17.99 -18.11
CA LEU A 360 8.49 -17.11 -18.70
C LEU A 360 8.30 -15.70 -18.15
N PHE A 361 9.34 -14.89 -18.22
CA PHE A 361 9.23 -13.45 -18.01
C PHE A 361 9.80 -12.68 -19.20
N ALA A 362 9.29 -11.46 -19.40
CA ALA A 362 9.92 -10.42 -20.20
C ALA A 362 9.93 -9.13 -19.39
N THR A 363 11.04 -8.39 -19.42
CA THR A 363 11.23 -7.19 -18.60
C THR A 363 12.05 -6.13 -19.33
N ASN A 364 11.64 -4.88 -19.16
CA ASN A 364 12.36 -3.68 -19.58
C ASN A 364 12.89 -2.87 -18.37
N ARG A 365 12.99 -3.54 -17.21
CA ARG A 365 13.73 -3.08 -16.03
C ARG A 365 15.24 -3.08 -16.30
N ASN A 366 16.00 -2.32 -15.52
CA ASN A 366 17.45 -2.46 -15.47
C ASN A 366 17.84 -3.86 -14.96
N ASP A 367 18.86 -4.45 -15.57
CA ASP A 367 19.49 -5.68 -15.09
C ASP A 367 20.73 -5.31 -14.28
N GLU A 368 20.66 -5.48 -12.96
CA GLU A 368 21.74 -5.27 -11.99
C GLU A 368 22.71 -6.47 -11.93
N LYS A 369 22.43 -7.52 -12.72
CA LYS A 369 23.29 -8.70 -12.94
C LYS A 369 23.66 -9.44 -11.67
N THR A 370 22.83 -9.34 -10.63
CA THR A 370 22.99 -10.12 -9.42
C THR A 370 22.69 -11.61 -9.69
N ALA A 371 23.31 -12.50 -8.90
CA ALA A 371 23.09 -13.94 -9.03
C ALA A 371 21.69 -14.35 -8.53
N ASN A 372 21.16 -13.65 -7.52
CA ASN A 372 19.83 -13.86 -7.02
C ASN A 372 18.80 -13.21 -7.96
N LEU A 373 17.95 -14.03 -8.58
CA LEU A 373 16.96 -13.53 -9.54
C LEU A 373 15.99 -12.51 -8.91
N VAL A 374 15.70 -12.65 -7.62
CA VAL A 374 14.83 -11.72 -6.86
C VAL A 374 15.40 -10.29 -6.86
N ASP A 375 16.72 -10.15 -6.86
CA ASP A 375 17.43 -8.87 -6.77
C ASP A 375 17.96 -8.39 -8.11
N ARG A 376 17.77 -9.18 -9.18
CA ARG A 376 18.46 -8.94 -10.44
C ARG A 376 17.88 -7.77 -11.23
N PHE A 377 16.56 -7.63 -11.23
CA PHE A 377 15.87 -6.64 -12.02
C PHE A 377 15.31 -5.53 -11.13
N GLY A 378 15.88 -4.33 -11.25
CA GLY A 378 15.54 -3.20 -10.40
C GLY A 378 14.32 -2.41 -10.84
N ILE A 379 14.19 -1.20 -10.30
CA ILE A 379 13.08 -0.28 -10.60
C ILE A 379 13.41 0.71 -11.72
N ALA A 380 14.68 0.81 -12.11
CA ALA A 380 15.12 1.76 -13.12
C ALA A 380 14.71 1.31 -14.52
N LYS A 381 14.52 2.30 -15.39
CA LYS A 381 14.18 2.12 -16.79
C LYS A 381 15.46 1.71 -17.55
N THR A 382 15.42 0.62 -18.32
CA THR A 382 16.63 0.15 -19.03
C THR A 382 17.17 1.19 -20.01
N SER A 383 18.48 1.46 -19.98
CA SER A 383 19.13 2.45 -20.84
C SER A 383 19.46 1.91 -22.24
N GLY A 384 19.51 0.58 -22.40
CA GLY A 384 19.98 -0.09 -23.61
C GLY A 384 18.95 -0.29 -24.72
N ASN A 385 17.67 0.08 -24.51
CA ASN A 385 16.56 -0.28 -25.41
C ASN A 385 16.45 -1.80 -25.67
N GLN A 386 16.82 -2.65 -24.71
CA GLN A 386 16.71 -4.10 -24.85
C GLN A 386 15.70 -4.65 -23.86
N LEU A 387 14.75 -5.43 -24.39
CA LEU A 387 13.89 -6.31 -23.60
C LEU A 387 14.72 -7.51 -23.15
N THR A 388 14.61 -7.91 -21.89
CA THR A 388 15.29 -9.08 -21.33
C THR A 388 14.25 -10.11 -20.93
N CYS A 389 14.52 -11.39 -21.14
CA CYS A 389 13.57 -12.45 -20.84
C CYS A 389 14.26 -13.76 -20.47
N GLY A 390 13.50 -14.66 -19.86
CA GLY A 390 13.99 -15.96 -19.44
C GLY A 390 12.88 -16.87 -18.95
N VAL A 391 13.27 -18.08 -18.56
CA VAL A 391 12.37 -19.10 -18.01
C VAL A 391 12.58 -19.19 -16.50
N ILE A 392 11.49 -19.14 -15.75
CA ILE A 392 11.51 -19.27 -14.30
C ILE A 392 11.53 -20.73 -13.91
N SER A 393 12.49 -21.10 -13.06
CA SER A 393 12.55 -22.36 -12.34
C SER A 393 12.04 -22.14 -10.91
N PHE A 394 11.14 -23.00 -10.44
CA PHE A 394 10.58 -22.95 -9.10
C PHE A 394 10.11 -24.34 -8.68
N LYS A 395 10.05 -24.58 -7.37
CA LYS A 395 9.48 -25.83 -6.82
C LYS A 395 8.08 -25.55 -6.28
N PRO A 396 7.05 -26.27 -6.72
CA PRO A 396 5.69 -26.12 -6.20
C PRO A 396 5.61 -26.24 -4.67
N ASN A 397 4.98 -25.26 -4.02
CA ASN A 397 4.54 -25.39 -2.64
C ASN A 397 3.08 -25.87 -2.60
N HIS A 398 2.89 -27.18 -2.39
CA HIS A 398 1.55 -27.78 -2.26
C HIS A 398 0.86 -27.46 -0.92
N ALA A 399 1.42 -26.57 -0.08
CA ALA A 399 0.75 -26.00 1.09
C ALA A 399 0.20 -24.58 0.83
N ARG A 400 0.63 -23.87 -0.23
CA ARG A 400 0.16 -22.50 -0.56
C ARG A 400 -1.36 -22.42 -0.74
N LYS A 401 -2.04 -21.49 -0.08
CA LYS A 401 -3.49 -21.27 -0.27
C LYS A 401 -3.79 -20.69 -1.66
N ILE A 402 -4.91 -21.08 -2.28
CA ILE A 402 -5.38 -20.50 -3.55
C ILE A 402 -5.50 -18.98 -3.42
N GLY A 403 -5.12 -18.25 -4.46
CA GLY A 403 -5.14 -16.80 -4.53
C GLY A 403 -4.08 -16.07 -3.72
N LYS A 404 -3.17 -16.79 -3.05
CA LYS A 404 -1.96 -16.16 -2.50
C LYS A 404 -0.83 -16.17 -3.53
N PRO A 405 0.03 -15.14 -3.60
CA PRO A 405 1.25 -15.19 -4.41
C PRO A 405 2.10 -16.43 -4.10
N PHE A 406 2.93 -16.85 -5.05
CA PHE A 406 3.90 -17.93 -4.81
C PHE A 406 4.93 -17.52 -3.75
N ASP A 407 5.13 -18.38 -2.75
CA ASP A 407 5.95 -18.11 -1.56
C ASP A 407 7.27 -18.89 -1.53
N GLY A 408 7.53 -19.75 -2.53
CA GLY A 408 8.75 -20.54 -2.62
C GLY A 408 9.93 -19.83 -3.31
N PRO A 409 11.11 -20.47 -3.37
CA PRO A 409 12.26 -19.92 -4.09
C PRO A 409 12.03 -19.94 -5.61
N ILE A 410 12.58 -18.92 -6.30
CA ILE A 410 12.59 -18.80 -7.76
C ILE A 410 14.04 -18.64 -8.26
N SER A 411 14.34 -19.17 -9.44
CA SER A 411 15.62 -18.98 -10.11
C SER A 411 15.46 -18.95 -11.63
N LEU A 412 16.53 -18.63 -12.36
CA LEU A 412 16.56 -18.82 -13.80
C LEU A 412 16.70 -20.31 -14.11
N LYS A 413 15.99 -20.79 -15.11
CA LYS A 413 16.21 -22.13 -15.66
C LYS A 413 17.52 -22.12 -16.45
N ASP A 414 18.41 -23.04 -16.10
CA ASP A 414 19.74 -23.23 -16.73
C ASP A 414 20.62 -21.97 -16.72
N ASP A 415 20.34 -21.00 -15.82
CA ASP A 415 20.99 -19.69 -15.74
C ASP A 415 20.96 -18.89 -17.06
N GLN A 416 19.98 -19.17 -17.94
CA GLN A 416 19.88 -18.55 -19.26
C GLN A 416 18.96 -17.33 -19.28
N ILE A 417 19.40 -16.31 -20.02
CA ILE A 417 18.64 -15.11 -20.36
C ILE A 417 18.80 -14.79 -21.84
N TRP A 418 17.74 -14.26 -22.43
CA TRP A 418 17.67 -13.76 -23.79
C TRP A 418 17.52 -12.25 -23.75
N SER A 419 18.09 -11.59 -24.75
CA SER A 419 18.06 -10.14 -24.91
C SER A 419 17.50 -9.74 -26.26
N GLY A 420 16.81 -8.60 -26.29
CA GLY A 420 16.13 -8.09 -27.47
C GLY A 420 14.76 -8.74 -27.68
N THR A 421 13.86 -8.02 -28.35
CA THR A 421 12.48 -8.48 -28.57
C THR A 421 12.41 -9.73 -29.43
N ASP A 422 13.30 -9.88 -30.42
CA ASP A 422 13.37 -11.08 -31.26
C ASP A 422 13.82 -12.30 -30.46
N GLY A 423 14.84 -12.16 -29.60
CA GLY A 423 15.28 -13.23 -28.71
C GLY A 423 14.17 -13.69 -27.77
N CYS A 424 13.37 -12.75 -27.25
CA CYS A 424 12.22 -13.07 -26.40
C CYS A 424 11.06 -13.72 -27.17
N ALA A 425 10.78 -13.27 -28.38
CA ALA A 425 9.77 -13.89 -29.23
C ALA A 425 10.18 -15.31 -29.63
N ASP A 426 11.46 -15.54 -29.93
CA ASP A 426 11.99 -16.87 -30.24
C ASP A 426 12.00 -17.80 -29.02
N LEU A 427 12.36 -17.29 -27.84
CA LEU A 427 12.23 -18.04 -26.59
C LEU A 427 10.77 -18.47 -26.36
N LEU A 428 9.82 -17.56 -26.53
CA LEU A 428 8.40 -17.87 -26.39
C LEU A 428 7.96 -18.91 -27.43
N ARG A 429 8.33 -18.72 -28.70
CA ARG A 429 8.01 -19.62 -29.82
C ARG A 429 8.51 -21.04 -29.57
N THR A 430 9.74 -21.17 -29.10
CA THR A 430 10.37 -22.48 -28.83
C THR A 430 9.86 -23.14 -27.55
N SER A 431 9.25 -22.36 -26.66
CA SER A 431 8.66 -22.81 -25.40
C SER A 431 7.20 -23.27 -25.53
N ILE A 432 6.54 -22.93 -26.64
CA ILE A 432 5.15 -23.30 -26.91
C ILE A 432 5.11 -24.68 -27.56
N GLU A 433 4.39 -25.61 -26.93
CA GLU A 433 4.09 -26.92 -27.53
C GLU A 433 3.08 -26.78 -28.68
N PRO A 434 3.04 -27.72 -29.64
CA PRO A 434 2.04 -27.73 -30.70
C PRO A 434 0.60 -27.64 -30.13
N ASN A 435 -0.21 -26.71 -30.66
CA ASN A 435 -1.59 -26.42 -30.24
C ASN A 435 -1.75 -25.72 -28.87
N LYS A 436 -0.67 -25.20 -28.28
CA LYS A 436 -0.75 -24.29 -27.13
C LYS A 436 -0.58 -22.83 -27.57
N HIS A 437 -1.11 -21.91 -26.77
CA HIS A 437 -1.17 -20.49 -27.11
C HIS A 437 -0.66 -19.63 -25.96
N PRO A 438 0.17 -18.60 -26.21
CA PRO A 438 0.77 -17.85 -25.11
C PRO A 438 -0.27 -17.05 -24.32
N THR A 439 -0.12 -17.06 -23.00
CA THR A 439 -0.79 -16.09 -22.11
C THR A 439 0.21 -15.01 -21.73
N ILE A 440 -0.10 -13.75 -21.99
CA ILE A 440 0.69 -12.60 -21.53
C ILE A 440 0.02 -12.00 -20.30
N PHE A 441 0.74 -11.91 -19.19
CA PHE A 441 0.26 -11.29 -17.96
C PHE A 441 0.98 -9.97 -17.70
N PHE A 442 0.21 -8.88 -17.59
CA PHE A 442 0.69 -7.57 -17.15
C PHE A 442 0.29 -7.34 -15.69
N HIS A 443 1.29 -7.20 -14.82
CA HIS A 443 1.07 -6.85 -13.40
C HIS A 443 0.61 -5.40 -13.23
N GLY A 444 0.06 -5.10 -12.05
CA GLY A 444 -0.41 -3.76 -11.67
C GLY A 444 0.68 -2.85 -11.08
N TYR A 445 0.23 -1.70 -10.60
CA TYR A 445 1.05 -0.72 -9.87
C TYR A 445 1.65 -1.32 -8.59
N SER A 446 2.76 -0.74 -8.09
CA SER A 446 3.44 -1.14 -6.85
C SER A 446 3.86 -2.61 -6.82
N ASN A 447 4.54 -3.07 -7.87
CA ASN A 447 5.10 -4.43 -7.92
C ASN A 447 6.59 -4.39 -8.28
N THR A 448 7.41 -5.12 -7.53
CA THR A 448 8.77 -5.45 -7.92
C THR A 448 8.79 -6.51 -9.04
N PHE A 449 9.98 -6.87 -9.55
CA PHE A 449 10.11 -8.01 -10.45
C PHE A 449 9.65 -9.32 -9.79
N ASP A 450 10.06 -9.54 -8.53
CA ASP A 450 9.74 -10.72 -7.75
C ASP A 450 8.23 -10.85 -7.53
N ASP A 451 7.55 -9.76 -7.15
CA ASP A 451 6.08 -9.73 -6.97
C ASP A 451 5.35 -10.16 -8.26
N ALA A 452 5.76 -9.59 -9.39
CA ALA A 452 5.16 -9.87 -10.69
C ALA A 452 5.29 -11.36 -11.07
N VAL A 453 6.50 -11.93 -10.89
CA VAL A 453 6.77 -13.34 -11.21
C VAL A 453 6.01 -14.26 -10.26
N ARG A 454 6.04 -14.01 -8.95
CA ARG A 454 5.31 -14.80 -7.94
C ARG A 454 3.81 -14.77 -8.17
N ARG A 455 3.27 -13.62 -8.56
CA ARG A 455 1.86 -13.47 -8.96
C ARG A 455 1.57 -14.27 -10.23
N GLY A 456 2.42 -14.20 -11.24
CA GLY A 456 2.27 -14.98 -12.47
C GLY A 456 2.28 -16.50 -12.24
N ILE A 457 3.16 -17.00 -11.36
CA ILE A 457 3.18 -18.40 -10.91
C ILE A 457 1.85 -18.75 -10.21
N GLY A 458 1.40 -17.88 -9.31
CA GLY A 458 0.13 -18.02 -8.59
C GLY A 458 -1.06 -18.13 -9.53
N ILE A 459 -1.24 -17.15 -10.44
CA ILE A 459 -2.30 -17.11 -11.46
C ILE A 459 -2.30 -18.39 -12.28
N LYS A 460 -1.14 -18.76 -12.85
CA LYS A 460 -1.05 -19.93 -13.70
C LYS A 460 -1.50 -21.21 -13.01
N ARG A 461 -1.10 -21.39 -11.75
CA ARG A 461 -1.49 -22.56 -10.95
C ARG A 461 -2.96 -22.52 -10.55
N ASP A 462 -3.41 -21.39 -10.01
CA ASP A 462 -4.76 -21.25 -9.47
C ASP A 462 -5.81 -21.33 -10.58
N PHE A 463 -5.46 -20.88 -11.79
CA PHE A 463 -6.37 -20.87 -12.93
C PHE A 463 -6.30 -22.18 -13.74
N GLY A 464 -5.36 -23.07 -13.41
CA GLY A 464 -5.13 -24.30 -14.18
C GLY A 464 -4.64 -24.05 -15.62
N ILE A 465 -3.96 -22.93 -15.88
CA ILE A 465 -3.45 -22.59 -17.21
C ILE A 465 -2.32 -23.56 -17.57
N THR A 466 -2.55 -24.42 -18.56
CA THR A 466 -1.55 -25.36 -19.08
C THR A 466 -0.56 -24.72 -20.05
N ASP A 467 -0.97 -23.61 -20.67
CA ASP A 467 -0.20 -22.94 -21.71
C ASP A 467 0.90 -22.04 -21.14
N PRO A 468 2.03 -21.81 -21.84
CA PRO A 468 3.09 -20.94 -21.33
C PRO A 468 2.54 -19.55 -20.94
N ILE A 469 2.88 -19.10 -19.74
CA ILE A 469 2.59 -17.71 -19.31
C ILE A 469 3.87 -16.89 -19.45
N LEU A 470 3.78 -15.76 -20.15
CA LEU A 470 4.79 -14.72 -20.19
C LEU A 470 4.38 -13.61 -19.23
N VAL A 471 5.09 -13.49 -18.11
CA VAL A 471 4.93 -12.37 -17.17
C VAL A 471 5.68 -11.17 -17.73
N TRP A 472 4.97 -10.13 -18.12
CA TRP A 472 5.58 -8.85 -18.48
C TRP A 472 5.83 -8.02 -17.22
N SER A 473 7.09 -7.95 -16.79
CA SER A 473 7.53 -7.15 -15.66
C SER A 473 8.05 -5.79 -16.12
N TRP A 474 7.21 -4.76 -16.02
CA TRP A 474 7.56 -3.39 -16.37
C TRP A 474 8.14 -2.65 -15.14
N PRO A 475 8.93 -1.57 -15.29
CA PRO A 475 9.68 -0.94 -14.20
C PRO A 475 8.79 -0.13 -13.24
N SER A 476 7.91 -0.82 -12.53
CA SER A 476 7.20 -0.27 -11.37
C SER A 476 8.19 -0.06 -10.21
N LYS A 477 7.96 1.00 -9.43
CA LYS A 477 8.74 1.37 -8.24
C LYS A 477 8.67 0.30 -7.14
N GLY A 478 7.60 -0.51 -7.14
CA GLY A 478 7.41 -1.56 -6.14
C GLY A 478 7.01 -1.05 -4.75
N THR A 479 6.51 0.19 -4.66
CA THR A 479 6.08 0.79 -3.38
C THR A 479 4.75 1.53 -3.51
N SER A 480 3.99 1.58 -2.42
CA SER A 480 2.69 2.27 -2.37
C SER A 480 2.81 3.81 -2.55
N GLY A 481 4.00 4.39 -2.43
CA GLY A 481 4.22 5.80 -2.82
C GLY A 481 4.39 6.01 -4.32
N GLY A 482 4.61 4.94 -5.11
CA GLY A 482 5.16 5.02 -6.47
C GLY A 482 4.19 5.34 -7.60
N TYR A 483 2.98 5.84 -7.35
CA TYR A 483 1.92 5.85 -8.37
C TYR A 483 2.29 6.70 -9.61
N VAL A 484 2.83 7.90 -9.40
CA VAL A 484 3.26 8.79 -10.50
C VAL A 484 4.50 8.24 -11.21
N PHE A 485 5.43 7.63 -10.46
CA PHE A 485 6.59 6.95 -11.05
C PHE A 485 6.14 5.84 -12.01
N ASP A 486 5.16 5.05 -11.57
CA ASP A 486 4.60 3.93 -12.31
C ASP A 486 3.87 4.37 -13.58
N LEU A 487 3.10 5.46 -13.54
CA LEU A 487 2.49 6.06 -14.74
C LEU A 487 3.54 6.42 -15.79
N ASN A 488 4.66 7.01 -15.38
CA ASN A 488 5.76 7.33 -16.29
C ASN A 488 6.46 6.07 -16.82
N SER A 489 6.49 5.00 -16.04
CA SER A 489 7.04 3.69 -16.45
C SER A 489 6.14 2.94 -17.43
N VAL A 490 4.83 3.11 -17.38
CA VAL A 490 3.90 2.66 -18.42
C VAL A 490 4.23 3.35 -19.75
N SER A 491 4.33 4.68 -19.77
CA SER A 491 4.69 5.44 -20.98
C SER A 491 6.06 5.04 -21.54
N PHE A 492 7.05 4.81 -20.67
CA PHE A 492 8.37 4.32 -21.08
C PHE A 492 8.32 2.95 -21.77
N SER A 493 7.40 2.09 -21.35
CA SER A 493 7.32 0.70 -21.82
C SER A 493 6.64 0.54 -23.17
N GLU A 494 5.91 1.56 -23.65
CA GLU A 494 5.19 1.56 -24.93
C GLU A 494 6.07 1.15 -26.10
N LYS A 495 7.29 1.72 -26.16
CA LYS A 495 8.27 1.40 -27.21
C LYS A 495 8.65 -0.08 -27.23
N TYR A 496 8.84 -0.68 -26.06
CA TYR A 496 9.25 -2.09 -25.92
C TYR A 496 8.11 -3.03 -26.29
N ILE A 497 6.89 -2.70 -25.88
CA ILE A 497 5.69 -3.42 -26.29
C ILE A 497 5.55 -3.39 -27.81
N SER A 498 5.68 -2.20 -28.42
CA SER A 498 5.53 -2.03 -29.86
C SER A 498 6.53 -2.91 -30.64
N GLN A 499 7.80 -2.87 -30.23
CA GLN A 499 8.86 -3.71 -30.82
C GLN A 499 8.64 -5.20 -30.56
N PHE A 500 8.09 -5.57 -29.41
CA PHE A 500 7.81 -6.97 -29.08
C PHE A 500 6.66 -7.52 -29.92
N VAL A 501 5.59 -6.74 -30.15
CA VAL A 501 4.51 -7.15 -31.06
C VAL A 501 5.06 -7.36 -32.48
N ASP A 502 5.95 -6.51 -32.97
CA ASP A 502 6.62 -6.72 -34.26
C ASP A 502 7.39 -8.05 -34.31
N SER A 503 8.09 -8.41 -33.22
CA SER A 503 8.80 -9.68 -33.08
C SER A 503 7.86 -10.87 -32.98
N LEU A 504 6.77 -10.78 -32.21
CA LEU A 504 5.74 -11.82 -32.11
C LEU A 504 5.06 -12.07 -33.47
N LYS A 505 4.83 -11.02 -34.26
CA LYS A 505 4.30 -11.14 -35.62
C LYS A 505 5.25 -11.95 -36.51
N ARG A 506 6.55 -11.64 -36.49
CA ARG A 506 7.57 -12.37 -37.24
C ARG A 506 7.69 -13.83 -36.80
N ALA A 507 7.48 -14.08 -35.51
CA ALA A 507 7.50 -15.41 -34.91
C ALA A 507 6.19 -16.20 -35.10
N ASP A 508 5.17 -15.63 -35.77
CA ASP A 508 3.84 -16.22 -35.98
C ASP A 508 3.09 -16.57 -34.68
N LEU A 509 3.24 -15.70 -33.66
CA LEU A 509 2.67 -15.91 -32.32
C LEU A 509 1.46 -15.01 -31.99
N LEU A 510 1.00 -14.16 -32.92
CA LEU A 510 -0.01 -13.14 -32.63
C LEU A 510 -1.46 -13.56 -32.87
N ASP A 511 -1.74 -14.71 -33.48
CA ASP A 511 -3.10 -15.05 -33.94
C ASP A 511 -4.01 -15.66 -32.86
N ASP A 512 -3.42 -16.19 -31.78
CA ASP A 512 -4.16 -16.70 -30.62
C ASP A 512 -3.34 -16.43 -29.36
N VAL A 513 -3.59 -15.26 -28.75
CA VAL A 513 -2.95 -14.80 -27.52
C VAL A 513 -4.02 -14.49 -26.49
N THR A 514 -3.84 -14.98 -25.27
CA THR A 514 -4.62 -14.53 -24.11
C THR A 514 -3.84 -13.44 -23.39
N ILE A 515 -4.48 -12.31 -23.09
CA ILE A 515 -3.90 -11.23 -22.29
C ILE A 515 -4.66 -11.15 -20.98
N ILE A 516 -3.94 -11.14 -19.87
CA ILE A 516 -4.47 -10.84 -18.54
C ILE A 516 -3.78 -9.57 -18.05
N ALA A 517 -4.55 -8.55 -17.71
CA ALA A 517 -4.00 -7.27 -17.27
C ALA A 517 -4.64 -6.86 -15.95
N HIS A 518 -3.79 -6.51 -14.98
CA HIS A 518 -4.22 -6.07 -13.66
C HIS A 518 -3.99 -4.58 -13.48
N SER A 519 -4.98 -3.85 -12.94
CA SER A 519 -4.79 -2.47 -12.48
C SER A 519 -4.17 -1.58 -13.56
N MET A 520 -3.09 -0.86 -13.24
CA MET A 520 -2.35 -0.01 -14.17
C MET A 520 -1.71 -0.78 -15.34
N GLY A 521 -1.49 -2.09 -15.20
CA GLY A 521 -1.09 -2.99 -16.29
C GLY A 521 -2.12 -3.06 -17.43
N SER A 522 -3.37 -2.64 -17.18
CA SER A 522 -4.40 -2.47 -18.22
C SER A 522 -3.99 -1.47 -19.29
N LYS A 523 -3.22 -0.43 -18.93
CA LYS A 523 -2.66 0.55 -19.86
C LYS A 523 -1.64 -0.10 -20.81
N MET A 524 -0.83 -1.02 -20.29
CA MET A 524 0.16 -1.78 -21.05
C MET A 524 -0.52 -2.74 -22.04
N ALA A 525 -1.57 -3.43 -21.60
CA ALA A 525 -2.37 -4.27 -22.49
C ALA A 525 -3.03 -3.45 -23.61
N ALA A 526 -3.53 -2.25 -23.30
CA ALA A 526 -4.08 -1.35 -24.31
C ALA A 526 -3.04 -0.95 -25.38
N GLN A 527 -1.83 -0.57 -24.96
CA GLN A 527 -0.72 -0.27 -25.89
C GLN A 527 -0.35 -1.47 -26.78
N LEU A 528 -0.32 -2.69 -26.20
CA LEU A 528 -0.06 -3.91 -26.97
C LEU A 528 -1.14 -4.13 -28.02
N LEU A 529 -2.40 -3.97 -27.65
CA LEU A 529 -3.55 -4.21 -28.53
C LEU A 529 -3.66 -3.20 -29.65
N GLU A 530 -3.37 -1.93 -29.38
CA GLU A 530 -3.30 -0.90 -30.41
C GLU A 530 -2.30 -1.30 -31.49
N LYS A 531 -1.11 -1.76 -31.10
CA LYS A 531 -0.10 -2.24 -32.04
C LYS A 531 -0.53 -3.52 -32.76
N VAL A 532 -1.12 -4.50 -32.07
CA VAL A 532 -1.65 -5.74 -32.69
C VAL A 532 -2.68 -5.42 -33.78
N ARG A 533 -3.60 -4.49 -33.51
CA ARG A 533 -4.58 -4.02 -34.50
C ARG A 533 -3.90 -3.39 -35.70
N LEU A 534 -2.93 -2.48 -35.48
CA LEU A 534 -2.20 -1.83 -36.57
C LEU A 534 -1.46 -2.84 -37.47
N GLU A 535 -1.07 -3.98 -36.90
CA GLU A 535 -0.47 -5.09 -37.64
C GLU A 535 -1.49 -6.00 -38.36
N ASN A 536 -2.78 -5.66 -38.32
CA ASN A 536 -3.93 -6.44 -38.81
C ASN A 536 -4.02 -7.84 -38.22
N LYS A 537 -3.65 -7.97 -36.95
CA LYS A 537 -3.72 -9.21 -36.17
C LYS A 537 -4.82 -9.10 -35.12
N LYS A 538 -5.17 -10.23 -34.50
CA LYS A 538 -6.20 -10.29 -33.46
C LYS A 538 -5.73 -11.13 -32.29
N VAL A 539 -6.14 -10.75 -31.09
CA VAL A 539 -5.98 -11.60 -29.90
C VAL A 539 -7.27 -12.34 -29.62
N SER A 540 -7.14 -13.49 -28.97
CA SER A 540 -8.27 -14.38 -28.74
C SER A 540 -8.95 -14.11 -27.40
N ASN A 541 -8.24 -13.61 -26.39
CA ASN A 541 -8.82 -13.20 -25.12
C ASN A 541 -8.11 -11.99 -24.50
N LEU A 542 -8.90 -11.10 -23.90
CA LEU A 542 -8.44 -10.00 -23.08
C LEU A 542 -9.23 -9.96 -21.79
N VAL A 543 -8.52 -10.12 -20.68
CA VAL A 543 -9.08 -10.10 -19.34
C VAL A 543 -8.50 -8.91 -18.58
N PHE A 544 -9.35 -7.93 -18.28
CA PHE A 544 -9.02 -6.86 -17.36
C PHE A 544 -9.49 -7.21 -15.96
N VAL A 545 -8.58 -7.15 -14.99
CA VAL A 545 -8.88 -7.29 -13.56
C VAL A 545 -8.61 -5.96 -12.88
N ALA A 546 -9.61 -5.40 -12.20
CA ALA A 546 -9.48 -4.11 -11.51
C ALA A 546 -8.87 -2.99 -12.38
N PRO A 547 -9.27 -2.79 -13.65
CA PRO A 547 -8.56 -1.90 -14.55
C PRO A 547 -8.52 -0.45 -14.06
N ASP A 548 -7.29 0.05 -13.89
CA ASP A 548 -7.02 1.45 -13.62
C ASP A 548 -6.94 2.22 -14.95
N PHE A 549 -8.12 2.48 -15.52
CA PHE A 549 -8.27 3.16 -16.79
C PHE A 549 -9.41 4.17 -16.71
N PRO A 550 -9.19 5.46 -17.06
CA PRO A 550 -10.26 6.45 -17.11
C PRO A 550 -11.37 5.99 -18.07
N PRO A 551 -12.65 6.04 -17.68
CA PRO A 551 -13.74 5.51 -18.52
C PRO A 551 -13.81 6.13 -19.91
N SER A 552 -13.52 7.43 -20.03
CA SER A 552 -13.50 8.18 -21.29
C SER A 552 -12.42 7.68 -22.26
N LEU A 553 -11.24 7.33 -21.73
CA LEU A 553 -10.15 6.75 -22.50
C LEU A 553 -10.42 5.26 -22.80
N PHE A 554 -11.03 4.53 -21.86
CA PHE A 554 -11.39 3.12 -22.06
C PHE A 554 -12.36 2.95 -23.22
N GLN A 555 -13.36 3.83 -23.29
CA GLN A 555 -14.35 3.80 -24.35
C GLN A 555 -13.73 4.08 -25.73
N GLN A 556 -12.79 5.03 -25.82
CA GLN A 556 -12.04 5.29 -27.05
C GLN A 556 -11.18 4.08 -27.44
N PHE A 557 -10.44 3.53 -26.48
CA PHE A 557 -9.63 2.34 -26.69
C PHE A 557 -10.47 1.17 -27.25
N LEU A 558 -11.64 0.87 -26.67
CA LEU A 558 -12.51 -0.20 -27.16
C LEU A 558 -13.11 0.13 -28.53
N ALA A 559 -13.53 1.38 -28.76
CA ALA A 559 -14.06 1.78 -30.08
C ALA A 559 -13.02 1.60 -31.19
N ASP A 560 -11.75 1.87 -30.90
CA ASP A 560 -10.66 1.77 -31.88
C ASP A 560 -10.15 0.33 -32.03
N ASN A 561 -10.18 -0.48 -30.96
CA ASN A 561 -9.46 -1.76 -30.90
C ASN A 561 -10.33 -3.00 -30.62
N GLY A 562 -11.63 -2.85 -30.35
CA GLY A 562 -12.55 -3.93 -30.01
C GLY A 562 -12.56 -5.06 -31.03
N ASP A 563 -12.58 -4.73 -32.33
CA ASP A 563 -12.59 -5.70 -33.44
C ASP A 563 -11.32 -6.58 -33.52
N ALA A 564 -10.23 -6.16 -32.89
CA ALA A 564 -8.97 -6.91 -32.80
C ALA A 564 -8.94 -7.88 -31.60
N ILE A 565 -10.02 -7.98 -30.83
CA ILE A 565 -10.09 -8.81 -29.63
C ILE A 565 -11.30 -9.72 -29.75
N GLN A 566 -11.14 -11.04 -29.76
CA GLN A 566 -12.30 -11.94 -29.91
C GLN A 566 -13.19 -11.99 -28.66
N LEU A 567 -12.58 -12.21 -27.49
CA LEU A 567 -13.24 -12.26 -26.21
C LEU A 567 -12.63 -11.21 -25.29
N ARG A 568 -13.47 -10.37 -24.69
CA ARG A 568 -13.05 -9.22 -23.89
C ARG A 568 -13.94 -9.09 -22.67
N THR A 569 -13.33 -9.22 -21.51
CA THR A 569 -14.03 -9.20 -20.23
C THR A 569 -13.30 -8.30 -19.25
N LEU A 570 -14.08 -7.49 -18.53
CA LEU A 570 -13.62 -6.61 -17.47
C LEU A 570 -14.26 -7.02 -16.15
N TYR A 571 -13.43 -7.25 -15.13
CA TYR A 571 -13.85 -7.52 -13.77
C TYR A 571 -13.76 -6.25 -12.95
N ALA A 572 -14.90 -5.79 -12.45
CA ALA A 572 -15.05 -4.60 -11.62
C ALA A 572 -15.47 -4.97 -10.20
N ASN A 573 -15.07 -4.16 -9.23
CA ASN A 573 -15.43 -4.36 -7.83
C ASN A 573 -15.68 -3.02 -7.12
N GLN A 574 -16.82 -2.88 -6.44
CA GLN A 574 -17.16 -1.67 -5.67
C GLN A 574 -16.25 -1.50 -4.45
N HIS A 575 -15.74 -2.61 -3.93
CA HIS A 575 -14.91 -2.69 -2.74
C HIS A 575 -13.41 -2.57 -3.08
N ASP A 576 -13.06 -2.36 -4.35
CA ASP A 576 -11.68 -2.10 -4.75
C ASP A 576 -11.26 -0.71 -4.29
N ARG A 577 -10.40 -0.69 -3.28
CA ARG A 577 -9.95 0.54 -2.63
C ARG A 577 -8.65 1.08 -3.22
N ALA A 578 -7.79 0.24 -3.82
CA ALA A 578 -6.63 0.77 -4.53
C ALA A 578 -7.05 1.62 -5.75
N LEU A 579 -8.20 1.33 -6.36
CA LEU A 579 -8.76 2.23 -7.38
C LEU A 579 -9.26 3.57 -6.80
N TRP A 580 -9.43 3.72 -5.49
CA TRP A 580 -9.66 5.03 -4.85
C TRP A 580 -8.39 5.85 -4.84
N LEU A 581 -7.22 5.23 -4.65
CA LEU A 581 -5.94 5.91 -4.78
C LEU A 581 -5.79 6.50 -6.19
N SER A 582 -6.11 5.73 -7.23
CA SER A 582 -6.16 6.24 -8.60
C SER A 582 -7.18 7.38 -8.77
N GLU A 583 -8.41 7.23 -8.25
CA GLU A 583 -9.44 8.27 -8.30
C GLU A 583 -8.99 9.57 -7.60
N SER A 584 -8.34 9.45 -6.44
CA SER A 584 -7.81 10.57 -5.66
C SER A 584 -6.70 11.32 -6.41
N ILE A 585 -5.90 10.63 -7.21
CA ILE A 585 -4.78 11.23 -7.94
C ILE A 585 -5.21 11.77 -9.30
N ASN A 586 -6.01 11.00 -10.05
CA ASN A 586 -6.43 11.35 -11.41
C ASN A 586 -7.67 12.25 -11.44
N GLY A 587 -8.47 12.30 -10.37
CA GLY A 587 -9.72 13.05 -10.30
C GLY A 587 -10.89 12.41 -11.08
N GLU A 588 -10.72 11.19 -11.60
CA GLU A 588 -11.75 10.42 -12.30
C GLU A 588 -11.84 9.01 -11.74
N THR A 589 -13.07 8.53 -11.49
CA THR A 589 -13.34 7.16 -11.03
C THR A 589 -12.94 6.14 -12.12
N PRO A 590 -11.98 5.23 -11.86
CA PRO A 590 -11.53 4.26 -12.87
C PRO A 590 -12.62 3.25 -13.27
N ILE A 591 -12.52 2.73 -14.50
CA ILE A 591 -13.50 1.79 -15.07
C ILE A 591 -13.60 0.45 -14.30
N GLY A 592 -12.58 0.08 -13.52
CA GLY A 592 -12.61 -1.10 -12.64
C GLY A 592 -13.48 -0.96 -11.38
N ARG A 593 -14.06 0.22 -11.11
CA ARG A 593 -14.92 0.44 -9.93
C ARG A 593 -16.33 -0.12 -10.18
N GLY A 594 -16.77 -1.05 -9.34
CA GLY A 594 -18.06 -1.75 -9.46
C GLY A 594 -19.21 -1.15 -8.64
N GLY A 595 -20.34 -1.86 -8.56
CA GLY A 595 -21.51 -1.50 -7.74
C GLY A 595 -22.07 -0.12 -8.07
N LYS A 596 -22.15 0.77 -7.07
CA LYS A 596 -22.69 2.14 -7.25
C LYS A 596 -21.86 3.02 -8.21
N HIS A 597 -20.62 2.63 -8.49
CA HIS A 597 -19.71 3.33 -9.39
C HIS A 597 -19.57 2.64 -10.76
N LEU A 598 -20.26 1.51 -10.96
CA LEU A 598 -20.15 0.70 -12.16
C LEU A 598 -20.46 1.51 -13.41
N ARG A 599 -19.58 1.40 -14.40
CA ARG A 599 -19.79 1.97 -15.74
C ARG A 599 -19.73 0.84 -16.77
N VAL A 600 -20.87 0.60 -17.41
CA VAL A 600 -20.96 -0.41 -18.48
C VAL A 600 -20.61 0.23 -19.82
N VAL A 601 -19.55 -0.26 -20.44
CA VAL A 601 -19.08 0.19 -21.76
C VAL A 601 -19.56 -0.80 -22.81
N ASP A 602 -19.94 -0.28 -23.98
CA ASP A 602 -20.31 -1.15 -25.09
C ASP A 602 -19.10 -1.95 -25.55
N ASP A 603 -19.37 -3.07 -26.21
CA ASP A 603 -18.29 -3.87 -26.79
C ASP A 603 -17.34 -4.45 -25.74
N ILE A 604 -17.78 -4.70 -24.51
CA ILE A 604 -17.01 -5.49 -23.52
C ILE A 604 -17.95 -6.18 -22.53
N GLU A 605 -17.62 -7.40 -22.13
CA GLU A 605 -18.35 -8.09 -21.07
C GLU A 605 -17.92 -7.55 -19.70
N THR A 606 -18.79 -6.78 -19.05
CA THR A 606 -18.53 -6.27 -17.69
C THR A 606 -19.04 -7.26 -16.66
N VAL A 607 -18.17 -7.77 -15.79
CA VAL A 607 -18.49 -8.66 -14.67
C VAL A 607 -18.26 -7.91 -13.36
N ASP A 608 -19.32 -7.62 -12.63
CA ASP A 608 -19.26 -7.02 -11.31
C ASP A 608 -19.18 -8.11 -10.22
N VAL A 609 -18.02 -8.18 -9.56
CA VAL A 609 -17.72 -9.17 -8.54
C VAL A 609 -18.05 -8.71 -7.12
N SER A 610 -18.63 -7.51 -6.97
CA SER A 610 -18.91 -6.89 -5.68
C SER A 610 -19.69 -7.78 -4.70
N LYS A 611 -20.56 -8.67 -5.21
CA LYS A 611 -21.34 -9.61 -4.40
C LYS A 611 -20.50 -10.72 -3.73
N VAL A 612 -19.37 -11.10 -4.34
CA VAL A 612 -18.53 -12.24 -3.89
C VAL A 612 -17.17 -11.79 -3.39
N ALA A 613 -16.69 -10.63 -3.83
CA ALA A 613 -15.43 -10.02 -3.44
C ALA A 613 -15.71 -8.79 -2.58
N SER A 614 -16.25 -9.01 -1.38
CA SER A 614 -16.58 -7.94 -0.43
C SER A 614 -15.64 -7.85 0.77
N ALA A 615 -14.62 -8.69 0.83
CA ALA A 615 -13.68 -8.79 1.95
C ALA A 615 -12.23 -8.64 1.46
N GLY A 616 -11.39 -8.05 2.31
CA GLY A 616 -9.98 -7.74 2.08
C GLY A 616 -9.71 -6.24 2.18
N LEU A 617 -8.77 -5.81 3.04
CA LEU A 617 -8.57 -4.38 3.40
C LEU A 617 -8.37 -3.44 2.19
N ILE A 618 -7.84 -3.99 1.09
CA ILE A 618 -7.57 -3.31 -0.19
C ILE A 618 -8.44 -3.88 -1.34
N ASN A 619 -8.72 -5.18 -1.34
CA ASN A 619 -9.57 -5.93 -2.29
C ASN A 619 -9.33 -5.66 -3.79
N HIS A 620 -8.08 -5.37 -4.16
CA HIS A 620 -7.69 -4.94 -5.50
C HIS A 620 -7.27 -6.07 -6.45
N ALA A 621 -6.77 -7.17 -5.89
CA ALA A 621 -6.41 -8.38 -6.64
C ALA A 621 -7.57 -9.38 -6.69
N HIS A 622 -8.83 -8.92 -6.62
CA HIS A 622 -10.01 -9.78 -6.47
C HIS A 622 -10.16 -10.85 -7.56
N GLY A 623 -9.69 -10.58 -8.78
CA GLY A 623 -9.65 -11.58 -9.86
C GLY A 623 -8.67 -12.73 -9.63
N PHE A 624 -7.72 -12.56 -8.71
CA PHE A 624 -6.67 -13.51 -8.39
C PHE A 624 -6.78 -14.06 -6.97
N ASP A 625 -7.46 -13.36 -6.05
CA ASP A 625 -7.47 -13.69 -4.62
C ASP A 625 -8.81 -14.28 -4.16
N VAL A 626 -9.91 -14.04 -4.89
CA VAL A 626 -11.25 -14.52 -4.52
C VAL A 626 -11.58 -15.79 -5.30
N PRO A 627 -11.72 -16.97 -4.64
CA PRO A 627 -11.86 -18.27 -5.31
C PRO A 627 -12.99 -18.35 -6.35
N LYS A 628 -14.12 -17.70 -6.10
CA LYS A 628 -15.24 -17.65 -7.06
C LYS A 628 -14.88 -16.87 -8.33
N VAL A 629 -14.20 -15.74 -8.18
CA VAL A 629 -13.73 -14.94 -9.32
C VAL A 629 -12.63 -15.68 -10.08
N ILE A 630 -11.68 -16.29 -9.36
CA ILE A 630 -10.65 -17.16 -9.95
C ILE A 630 -11.29 -18.25 -10.81
N THR A 631 -12.32 -18.92 -10.30
CA THR A 631 -13.02 -20.00 -11.02
C THR A 631 -13.65 -19.48 -12.31
N ASP A 632 -14.34 -18.35 -12.26
CA ASP A 632 -14.97 -17.74 -13.44
C ASP A 632 -13.93 -17.30 -14.49
N VAL A 633 -12.85 -16.65 -14.06
CA VAL A 633 -11.73 -16.27 -14.93
C VAL A 633 -11.05 -17.50 -15.54
N SER A 634 -10.95 -18.60 -14.79
CA SER A 634 -10.41 -19.87 -15.29
C SER A 634 -11.27 -20.44 -16.42
N VAL A 635 -12.60 -20.47 -16.25
CA VAL A 635 -13.53 -20.92 -17.30
C VAL A 635 -13.42 -20.01 -18.52
N LEU A 636 -13.34 -18.69 -18.33
CA LEU A 636 -13.16 -17.71 -19.40
C LEU A 636 -11.91 -18.00 -20.24
N ILE A 637 -10.78 -18.27 -19.58
CA ILE A 637 -9.48 -18.49 -20.23
C ILE A 637 -9.39 -19.88 -20.87
N LEU A 638 -9.78 -20.92 -20.13
CA LEU A 638 -9.60 -22.31 -20.56
C LEU A 638 -10.67 -22.77 -21.55
N GLU A 639 -11.93 -22.35 -21.36
CA GLU A 639 -13.06 -22.81 -22.17
C GLU A 639 -13.50 -21.79 -23.23
N ARG A 640 -12.96 -20.57 -23.21
CA ARG A 640 -13.27 -19.46 -24.15
C ARG A 640 -14.76 -19.18 -24.29
N LYS A 641 -15.47 -19.27 -23.17
CA LYS A 641 -16.92 -19.03 -23.07
C LYS A 641 -17.21 -17.54 -22.87
N THR A 642 -18.20 -17.04 -23.59
CA THR A 642 -18.79 -15.72 -23.33
C THR A 642 -19.46 -15.71 -21.95
N ALA A 643 -19.67 -14.53 -21.37
CA ALA A 643 -20.32 -14.39 -20.07
C ALA A 643 -21.69 -15.07 -20.01
N SER A 644 -22.46 -15.04 -21.10
CA SER A 644 -23.76 -15.74 -21.23
C SER A 644 -23.69 -17.26 -21.22
N GLN A 645 -22.50 -17.84 -21.40
CA GLN A 645 -22.24 -19.28 -21.38
C GLN A 645 -21.59 -19.75 -20.07
N ARG A 646 -21.29 -18.81 -19.17
CA ARG A 646 -20.69 -19.05 -17.84
C ARG A 646 -21.78 -18.98 -16.77
N ASP A 647 -21.44 -19.38 -15.55
CA ASP A 647 -22.36 -19.37 -14.40
C ASP A 647 -22.47 -17.95 -13.81
N LEU A 648 -23.07 -17.05 -14.59
CA LEU A 648 -23.19 -15.62 -14.30
C LEU A 648 -24.65 -15.16 -14.40
N GLU A 649 -25.05 -14.28 -13.50
CA GLU A 649 -26.35 -13.61 -13.55
C GLU A 649 -26.27 -12.38 -14.44
N GLN A 650 -27.12 -12.30 -15.46
CA GLN A 650 -27.25 -11.07 -16.25
C GLN A 650 -28.06 -10.03 -15.48
N MET A 651 -27.52 -8.82 -15.44
CA MET A 651 -28.07 -7.65 -14.77
C MET A 651 -28.14 -6.46 -15.74
N ILE A 652 -28.83 -5.39 -15.37
CA ILE A 652 -28.95 -4.17 -16.19
C ILE A 652 -28.51 -2.95 -15.37
N ALA A 653 -27.62 -2.15 -15.93
CA ALA A 653 -27.22 -0.83 -15.40
C ALA A 653 -27.25 0.19 -16.55
N ASP A 654 -27.89 1.35 -16.34
CA ASP A 654 -28.06 2.40 -17.35
C ASP A 654 -28.57 1.90 -18.72
N GLY A 655 -29.47 0.90 -18.71
CA GLY A 655 -30.04 0.30 -19.91
C GLY A 655 -29.11 -0.66 -20.66
N LYS A 656 -27.92 -0.95 -20.12
CA LYS A 656 -26.93 -1.88 -20.71
C LYS A 656 -26.78 -3.15 -19.87
N PRO A 657 -26.59 -4.32 -20.49
CA PRO A 657 -26.37 -5.55 -19.76
C PRO A 657 -24.97 -5.60 -19.15
N TYR A 658 -24.89 -6.09 -17.91
CA TYR A 658 -23.65 -6.51 -17.26
C TYR A 658 -23.88 -7.85 -16.56
N TRP A 659 -22.84 -8.44 -16.00
CA TRP A 659 -22.88 -9.76 -15.38
C TRP A 659 -22.45 -9.69 -13.92
N SER A 660 -22.97 -10.58 -13.08
CA SER A 660 -22.55 -10.70 -11.68
C SER A 660 -22.37 -12.16 -11.30
N ILE A 661 -21.38 -12.43 -10.45
CA ILE A 661 -21.15 -13.78 -9.94
C ILE A 661 -22.14 -14.04 -8.78
N PRO A 662 -22.93 -15.13 -8.84
CA PRO A 662 -23.88 -15.45 -7.78
C PRO A 662 -23.15 -15.78 -6.46
N PRO A 663 -23.68 -15.32 -5.30
CA PRO A 663 -23.04 -15.51 -4.00
C PRO A 663 -23.15 -16.95 -3.46
N ASN A 664 -24.07 -17.76 -3.98
CA ASN A 664 -24.37 -19.11 -3.48
C ASN A 664 -23.50 -20.20 -4.09
#